data_AF-A0A8G1UM94-F1
#
_entry.id   AF-A0A8G1UM94-F1
#
_cell.length_a   1.000
_cell.length_b   1.000
_cell.length_c   1.000
_cell.angle_alpha   90.00
_cell.angle_beta   90.00
_cell.angle_gamma   90.00
#
_symmetry.space_group_name_H-M   'P 1'
#
loop_
_entity.id
_entity.type
_entity.pdbx_description
1 polymer ?
#
loop_
_entity_poly.entity_id
_entity_poly.type
_entity_poly.pdbx_seq_one_letter_code
_entity_poly.pdbx_strand_id
1 'polypeptide(L)'
;MRNFDPLTALQALLERCRVRVDGRTDGSGFFVAPGFVLSCAHVAGGTAGAPARVGYEGGVYSATVLAAAPDAASAAGQPLYPFPDLALLELDAPPPGHPCVWLDPEAPPSGTRVTATGFTRDLGPRTAVLEAGGRTGPPGRAMLELVVGEVNPGLSGGPVLSHRSGGVAAVVKATRQEDSAMGGYGVPVSALRLLDPAAYRRVLAAHDRFHAADDRWRTLADALPSADAPWAEPHPAAGGERLTAAGERLAARVAERVADRAFLALLAELPPDSAADLRAAFLRAAPPGTFEPDLPLLDRRDVYLELAARITLDGDHLTPELAYCADLVRTLPAHGPLTRALRDRVLIRAGETGRGEAARRRIDSTPLTPLAPTTTATTTAPPRPSVIGRVRHSLRDRTRYHVMVWQFRSPEEIVPAGAESAELTLPQALRLLGELLPPQIETVEALEALDGTPGRTALVELILPHEALDEDYADWRLWPELEWWTLGRKHRLVVRPLERHQEPRLHHPWLKRWTQLADRPLDRALVCVCGRGRQQRPQALDAAFNTAPELAALALAGAPRGGTLAQAFRVAVASGIPVMLWERGTDPRPLAPDVCATGCTAPGRGDCPDGRFLRAARKALTGTHRDAVPDRICDLRNEAELYEDSPDTNSGTTLDTDTDTDTDSDSDSPDAPLGGRVVLLWDDPARQLPRTRLAPATVVPAAATVPAPTAAPAPTPVPTPTAAPTPAPAPATEGLPR
;
A
#
# COMPACT_ATOMS: atom_id res chain seq x y z
N MET A 1 -40.71 1.18 34.72
CA MET A 1 -39.51 1.88 34.24
C MET A 1 -39.54 1.82 32.72
N ARG A 2 -39.62 2.95 32.01
CA ARG A 2 -39.68 2.95 30.53
C ARG A 2 -38.40 2.30 29.99
N ASN A 3 -38.53 1.37 29.05
CA ASN A 3 -37.38 0.77 28.34
C ASN A 3 -36.50 1.88 27.77
N PHE A 4 -35.30 2.03 28.31
CA PHE A 4 -34.28 2.91 27.77
C PHE A 4 -33.75 2.25 26.50
N ASP A 5 -34.02 2.86 25.34
CA ASP A 5 -33.40 2.47 24.07
C ASP A 5 -32.21 3.39 23.78
N PRO A 6 -30.96 2.88 23.86
CA PRO A 6 -29.76 3.67 23.60
C PRO A 6 -29.74 4.31 22.20
N LEU A 7 -30.31 3.64 21.19
CA LEU A 7 -30.33 4.16 19.83
C LEU A 7 -31.23 5.38 19.71
N THR A 8 -32.45 5.31 20.23
CA THR A 8 -33.37 6.46 20.27
C THR A 8 -32.77 7.63 21.04
N ALA A 9 -32.10 7.37 22.16
CA ALA A 9 -31.42 8.43 22.93
C ALA A 9 -30.23 9.04 22.17
N LEU A 10 -29.47 8.23 21.43
CA LEU A 10 -28.37 8.69 20.58
C LEU A 10 -28.87 9.53 19.39
N GLN A 11 -29.98 9.13 18.78
CA GLN A 11 -30.65 9.90 17.73
C GLN A 11 -31.15 11.26 18.26
N ALA A 12 -31.72 11.30 19.46
CA ALA A 12 -32.10 12.56 20.11
C ALA A 12 -30.88 13.46 20.39
N LEU A 13 -29.74 12.88 20.76
CA LEU A 13 -28.49 13.63 20.94
C LEU A 13 -27.96 14.15 19.59
N LEU A 14 -28.00 13.34 18.52
CA LEU A 14 -27.67 13.75 17.15
C LEU A 14 -28.51 14.96 16.71
N GLU A 15 -29.82 14.94 16.96
CA GLU A 15 -30.71 16.07 16.61
C GLU A 15 -30.35 17.37 17.34
N ARG A 16 -29.83 17.28 18.56
CA ARG A 16 -29.32 18.44 19.32
C ARG A 16 -27.96 18.95 18.84
N CYS A 17 -27.22 18.18 18.05
CA CYS A 17 -25.99 18.64 17.42
C CYS A 17 -26.24 19.30 16.05
N ARG A 18 -27.44 19.12 15.47
CA ARG A 18 -27.81 19.60 14.15
C ARG A 18 -27.96 21.12 14.14
N VAL A 19 -27.47 21.76 13.09
CA VAL A 19 -27.61 23.20 12.84
C VAL A 19 -28.10 23.47 11.42
N ARG A 20 -28.75 24.63 11.22
CA ARG A 20 -29.05 25.15 9.87
C ARG A 20 -27.86 25.98 9.42
N VAL A 21 -27.39 25.77 8.20
CA VAL A 21 -26.30 26.56 7.61
C VAL A 21 -26.88 27.39 6.47
N ASP A 22 -26.62 28.69 6.53
CA ASP A 22 -26.96 29.67 5.50
C ASP A 22 -25.65 30.33 5.05
N GLY A 23 -25.06 29.76 3.99
CA GLY A 23 -23.79 30.20 3.41
C GLY A 23 -23.97 30.58 1.94
N ARG A 24 -23.41 29.76 1.03
CA ARG A 24 -23.67 29.87 -0.41
C ARG A 24 -25.11 29.44 -0.75
N THR A 25 -25.59 28.39 -0.09
CA THR A 25 -26.97 27.92 -0.18
C THR A 25 -27.50 27.58 1.21
N ASP A 26 -28.82 27.54 1.36
CA ASP A 26 -29.44 26.95 2.55
C ASP A 26 -29.15 25.44 2.61
N GLY A 27 -28.74 24.97 3.77
CA GLY A 27 -28.57 23.54 4.03
C GLY A 27 -28.41 23.25 5.52
N SER A 28 -27.78 22.11 5.78
CA SER A 28 -27.59 21.57 7.12
C SER A 28 -26.13 21.57 7.52
N GLY A 29 -25.88 21.48 8.81
CA GLY A 29 -24.58 21.20 9.39
C GLY A 29 -24.76 20.54 10.74
N PHE A 30 -23.66 20.27 11.42
CA PHE A 30 -23.68 19.76 12.78
C PHE A 30 -22.40 20.11 13.54
N PHE A 31 -22.53 20.25 14.86
CA PHE A 31 -21.38 20.47 15.73
C PHE A 31 -20.50 19.23 15.83
N VAL A 32 -19.22 19.40 15.47
CA VAL A 32 -18.18 18.37 15.58
C VAL A 32 -17.24 18.62 16.76
N ALA A 33 -17.12 19.86 17.18
CA ALA A 33 -16.40 20.28 18.38
C ALA A 33 -17.01 21.60 18.87
N PRO A 34 -16.72 22.04 20.11
CA PRO A 34 -17.21 23.32 20.62
C PRO A 34 -16.90 24.48 19.66
N GLY A 35 -17.95 25.12 19.14
CA GLY A 35 -17.85 26.21 18.17
C GLY A 35 -17.46 25.84 16.74
N PHE A 36 -17.31 24.55 16.42
CA PHE A 36 -16.97 24.09 15.08
C PHE A 36 -18.11 23.28 14.46
N VAL A 37 -18.50 23.66 13.24
CA VAL A 37 -19.57 23.02 12.47
C VAL A 37 -19.00 22.37 11.22
N LEU A 38 -19.42 21.13 10.94
CA LEU A 38 -19.17 20.46 9.66
C LEU A 38 -20.41 20.57 8.78
N SER A 39 -20.20 20.89 7.50
CA SER A 39 -21.22 20.95 6.45
C SER A 39 -20.61 20.59 5.09
N CYS A 40 -21.40 20.67 4.02
CA CYS A 40 -20.90 20.56 2.66
C CYS A 40 -20.29 21.88 2.17
N ALA A 41 -19.28 21.78 1.31
CA ALA A 41 -18.64 22.96 0.71
C ALA A 41 -19.59 23.72 -0.21
N HIS A 42 -20.47 23.03 -0.94
CA HIS A 42 -21.48 23.70 -1.76
C HIS A 42 -22.54 24.46 -0.94
N VAL A 43 -22.77 24.06 0.32
CA VAL A 43 -23.68 24.74 1.26
C VAL A 43 -23.01 25.93 1.91
N ALA A 44 -21.90 25.69 2.62
CA ALA A 44 -21.20 26.72 3.39
C ALA A 44 -20.49 27.77 2.52
N GLY A 45 -20.02 27.36 1.34
CA GLY A 45 -19.11 28.12 0.49
C GLY A 45 -17.74 27.44 0.43
N GLY A 46 -17.17 27.37 -0.79
CA GLY A 46 -15.92 26.64 -1.06
C GLY A 46 -14.64 27.44 -0.76
N THR A 47 -14.72 28.60 -0.12
CA THR A 47 -13.58 29.50 0.06
C THR A 47 -13.35 29.78 1.54
N ALA A 48 -12.12 29.55 2.02
CA ALA A 48 -11.74 29.90 3.38
C ALA A 48 -11.89 31.42 3.62
N GLY A 49 -12.36 31.81 4.80
CA GLY A 49 -12.69 33.20 5.15
C GLY A 49 -14.06 33.68 4.68
N ALA A 50 -14.81 32.87 3.91
CA ALA A 50 -16.16 33.25 3.51
C ALA A 50 -17.11 33.28 4.74
N PRO A 51 -17.96 34.31 4.87
CA PRO A 51 -18.93 34.39 5.95
C PRO A 51 -20.09 33.42 5.74
N ALA A 52 -20.61 32.86 6.83
CA ALA A 52 -21.80 32.03 6.87
C ALA A 52 -22.62 32.36 8.13
N ARG A 53 -23.90 31.98 8.14
CA ARG A 53 -24.77 32.04 9.32
C ARG A 53 -25.18 30.65 9.75
N VAL A 54 -25.16 30.41 11.05
CA VAL A 54 -25.53 29.14 11.66
C VAL A 54 -26.75 29.35 12.55
N GLY A 55 -27.87 28.70 12.22
CA GLY A 55 -29.08 28.69 13.04
C GLY A 55 -29.07 27.51 14.02
N TYR A 56 -29.26 27.78 15.31
CA TYR A 56 -29.27 26.77 16.37
C TYR A 56 -30.22 27.17 17.52
N GLU A 57 -31.11 26.25 17.93
CA GLU A 57 -32.10 26.44 19.02
C GLU A 57 -32.84 27.80 18.99
N GLY A 58 -33.17 28.29 17.79
CA GLY A 58 -33.85 29.58 17.58
C GLY A 58 -32.94 30.81 17.56
N GLY A 59 -31.66 30.66 17.89
CA GLY A 59 -30.61 31.67 17.71
C GLY A 59 -29.97 31.62 16.32
N VAL A 60 -29.33 32.72 15.94
CA VAL A 60 -28.52 32.83 14.72
C VAL A 60 -27.13 33.32 15.11
N TYR A 61 -26.10 32.60 14.65
CA TYR A 61 -24.71 32.81 15.00
C TYR A 61 -23.91 33.10 13.73
N SER A 62 -23.04 34.11 13.79
CA SER A 62 -22.07 34.37 12.73
C SER A 62 -20.99 33.29 12.73
N ALA A 63 -20.59 32.85 11.55
CA ALA A 63 -19.54 31.87 11.35
C ALA A 63 -18.68 32.21 10.14
N THR A 64 -17.47 31.66 10.12
CA THR A 64 -16.51 31.79 9.02
C THR A 64 -16.10 30.41 8.53
N VAL A 65 -15.97 30.24 7.22
CA VAL A 65 -15.39 29.02 6.62
C VAL A 65 -13.91 28.94 6.98
N LEU A 66 -13.56 28.01 7.87
CA LEU A 66 -12.19 27.75 8.27
C LEU A 66 -11.42 27.01 7.18
N ALA A 67 -12.05 26.00 6.57
CA ALA A 67 -11.50 25.25 5.44
C ALA A 67 -12.64 24.61 4.63
N ALA A 68 -12.49 24.54 3.31
CA ALA A 68 -13.44 23.85 2.45
C ALA A 68 -12.72 23.26 1.23
N ALA A 69 -13.23 22.14 0.73
CA ALA A 69 -12.72 21.53 -0.51
C ALA A 69 -13.83 20.78 -1.27
N PRO A 70 -13.79 20.77 -2.62
CA PRO A 70 -12.95 21.62 -3.48
C PRO A 70 -13.37 23.09 -3.42
N ASP A 71 -12.50 23.98 -3.92
CA ASP A 71 -12.83 25.39 -4.03
C ASP A 71 -14.02 25.64 -4.99
N ALA A 72 -14.72 26.76 -4.77
CA ALA A 72 -15.94 27.07 -5.51
C ALA A 72 -15.71 27.30 -7.01
N ALA A 73 -14.52 27.77 -7.39
CA ALA A 73 -14.16 28.04 -8.78
C ALA A 73 -13.94 26.74 -9.56
N SER A 74 -13.27 25.77 -8.94
CA SER A 74 -13.01 24.43 -9.47
C SER A 74 -14.29 23.58 -9.61
N ALA A 75 -15.36 23.98 -8.93
CA ALA A 75 -16.67 23.35 -9.02
C ALA A 75 -17.61 23.99 -10.08
N ALA A 76 -17.22 25.11 -10.70
CA ALA A 76 -18.08 25.82 -11.65
C ALA A 76 -18.37 24.96 -12.91
N GLY A 77 -19.64 24.88 -13.29
CA GLY A 77 -20.09 24.16 -14.49
C GLY A 77 -20.19 22.64 -14.35
N GLN A 78 -19.92 22.07 -13.16
CA GLN A 78 -20.07 20.63 -12.89
C GLN A 78 -21.53 20.31 -12.47
N PRO A 79 -22.13 19.20 -12.94
CA PRO A 79 -23.50 18.81 -12.57
C PRO A 79 -23.62 18.39 -11.09
N LEU A 80 -22.54 17.90 -10.49
CA LEU A 80 -22.45 17.59 -9.06
C LEU A 80 -21.19 18.27 -8.50
N TYR A 81 -21.30 18.87 -7.31
CA TYR A 81 -20.12 19.46 -6.66
C TYR A 81 -19.02 18.39 -6.50
N PRO A 82 -17.74 18.64 -6.82
CA PRO A 82 -16.74 17.58 -6.82
C PRO A 82 -16.40 17.08 -5.40
N PHE A 83 -15.82 15.89 -5.29
CA PHE A 83 -15.34 15.33 -4.02
C PHE A 83 -14.10 16.11 -3.51
N PRO A 84 -13.96 16.39 -2.18
CA PRO A 84 -14.74 15.83 -1.08
C PRO A 84 -16.08 16.52 -0.81
N ASP A 85 -16.28 17.79 -1.16
CA ASP A 85 -17.50 18.56 -0.82
C ASP A 85 -17.75 18.66 0.68
N LEU A 86 -16.72 19.06 1.43
CA LEU A 86 -16.77 19.28 2.88
C LEU A 86 -16.28 20.67 3.22
N ALA A 87 -16.90 21.28 4.22
CA ALA A 87 -16.50 22.54 4.80
C ALA A 87 -16.55 22.51 6.34
N LEU A 88 -15.50 23.04 6.95
CA LEU A 88 -15.40 23.32 8.37
C LEU A 88 -15.69 24.81 8.60
N LEU A 89 -16.65 25.08 9.47
CA LEU A 89 -17.05 26.42 9.90
C LEU A 89 -16.62 26.63 11.35
N GLU A 90 -16.21 27.85 11.68
CA GLU A 90 -15.96 28.31 13.04
C GLU A 90 -16.96 29.42 13.39
N LEU A 91 -17.64 29.30 14.53
CA LEU A 91 -18.54 30.32 15.05
C LEU A 91 -17.77 31.37 15.84
N ASP A 92 -18.10 32.64 15.64
CA ASP A 92 -17.45 33.75 16.35
C ASP A 92 -17.81 33.77 17.85
N ALA A 93 -19.06 33.45 18.17
CA ALA A 93 -19.60 33.41 19.52
C ALA A 93 -20.51 32.18 19.69
N PRO A 94 -19.95 30.99 19.93
CA PRO A 94 -20.72 29.75 19.93
C PRO A 94 -21.67 29.65 21.14
N PRO A 95 -22.83 28.98 20.99
CA PRO A 95 -23.74 28.74 22.11
C PRO A 95 -23.06 27.87 23.19
N PRO A 96 -23.17 28.21 24.49
CA PRO A 96 -22.54 27.42 25.53
C PRO A 96 -23.22 26.06 25.70
N GLY A 97 -22.44 25.01 25.95
CA GLY A 97 -22.95 23.69 26.36
C GLY A 97 -23.65 22.87 25.27
N HIS A 98 -23.55 23.26 23.99
CA HIS A 98 -24.07 22.45 22.89
C HIS A 98 -23.35 21.07 22.85
N PRO A 99 -24.05 19.97 22.55
CA PRO A 99 -23.39 18.69 22.34
C PRO A 99 -22.62 18.70 21.01
N CYS A 100 -21.67 17.77 20.86
CA CYS A 100 -20.98 17.52 19.60
C CYS A 100 -21.10 16.04 19.23
N VAL A 101 -21.13 15.75 17.94
CA VAL A 101 -21.17 14.37 17.45
C VAL A 101 -19.80 13.70 17.58
N TRP A 102 -19.79 12.37 17.74
CA TRP A 102 -18.57 11.58 17.55
C TRP A 102 -18.36 11.30 16.06
N LEU A 103 -17.20 11.65 15.52
CA LEU A 103 -16.82 11.32 14.15
C LEU A 103 -16.17 9.94 14.07
N ASP A 104 -16.76 9.07 13.25
CA ASP A 104 -16.26 7.74 12.96
C ASP A 104 -15.70 7.68 11.53
N PRO A 105 -14.37 7.63 11.33
CA PRO A 105 -13.80 7.59 9.99
C PRO A 105 -14.01 6.25 9.27
N GLU A 106 -14.45 5.21 9.98
CA GLU A 106 -14.78 3.93 9.36
C GLU A 106 -16.13 4.02 8.64
N ALA A 107 -16.11 3.78 7.33
CA ALA A 107 -17.35 3.74 6.56
C ALA A 107 -18.18 2.50 6.98
N PRO A 108 -19.49 2.65 7.24
CA PRO A 108 -20.33 1.52 7.63
C PRO A 108 -20.39 0.48 6.49
N PRO A 109 -20.38 -0.83 6.80
CA PRO A 109 -20.60 -1.87 5.81
C PRO A 109 -21.96 -1.72 5.10
N SER A 110 -22.05 -2.22 3.87
CA SER A 110 -23.32 -2.29 3.13
C SER A 110 -24.40 -3.03 3.94
N GLY A 111 -25.64 -2.56 3.88
CA GLY A 111 -26.78 -3.03 4.67
C GLY A 111 -26.84 -2.46 6.09
N THR A 112 -25.85 -1.69 6.53
CA THR A 112 -25.91 -1.04 7.86
C THR A 112 -26.99 0.04 7.84
N ARG A 113 -27.95 -0.02 8.77
CA ARG A 113 -28.91 1.06 8.97
C ARG A 113 -28.21 2.33 9.45
N VAL A 114 -28.63 3.46 8.91
CA VAL A 114 -28.09 4.78 9.24
C VAL A 114 -29.21 5.80 9.45
N THR A 115 -28.94 6.80 10.27
CA THR A 115 -29.83 7.96 10.45
C THR A 115 -29.16 9.21 9.88
N ALA A 116 -29.82 9.86 8.93
CA ALA A 116 -29.45 11.18 8.44
C ALA A 116 -30.38 12.23 9.04
N THR A 117 -29.88 13.38 9.48
CA THR A 117 -30.74 14.47 9.95
C THR A 117 -30.31 15.81 9.37
N GLY A 118 -31.26 16.72 9.18
CA GLY A 118 -30.99 18.03 8.58
C GLY A 118 -32.22 18.93 8.59
N PHE A 119 -32.15 20.05 7.87
CA PHE A 119 -33.21 21.03 7.67
C PHE A 119 -33.62 21.06 6.20
N THR A 120 -34.85 20.67 5.91
CA THR A 120 -35.41 20.85 4.57
C THR A 120 -36.08 22.22 4.49
N ARG A 121 -36.13 22.78 3.28
CA ARG A 121 -36.75 24.09 3.04
C ARG A 121 -38.25 24.09 3.37
N ASP A 122 -38.96 23.02 2.98
CA ASP A 122 -40.42 22.98 3.01
C ASP A 122 -41.00 22.31 4.26
N LEU A 123 -40.24 21.42 4.91
CA LEU A 123 -40.72 20.65 6.08
C LEU A 123 -39.98 21.00 7.37
N GLY A 124 -38.97 21.87 7.30
CA GLY A 124 -38.12 22.20 8.44
C GLY A 124 -37.23 21.03 8.87
N PRO A 125 -36.98 20.82 10.17
CA PRO A 125 -36.10 19.76 10.63
C PRO A 125 -36.64 18.36 10.26
N ARG A 126 -35.81 17.54 9.60
CA ARG A 126 -36.17 16.20 9.12
C ARG A 126 -35.11 15.17 9.51
N THR A 127 -35.57 13.96 9.81
CA THR A 127 -34.73 12.79 10.10
C THR A 127 -35.07 11.66 9.12
N ALA A 128 -34.09 11.33 8.27
CA ALA A 128 -33.91 10.19 7.39
C ALA A 128 -33.53 8.88 8.10
N VAL A 129 -34.28 7.78 7.99
CA VAL A 129 -33.71 6.43 8.22
C VAL A 129 -33.41 5.81 6.87
N LEU A 130 -32.17 5.41 6.65
CA LEU A 130 -31.61 4.93 5.38
C LEU A 130 -30.76 3.69 5.65
N GLU A 131 -30.24 3.09 4.59
CA GLU A 131 -29.21 2.04 4.68
C GLU A 131 -27.96 2.46 3.91
N ALA A 132 -26.79 2.06 4.44
CA ALA A 132 -25.54 2.12 3.71
C ALA A 132 -25.60 1.13 2.55
N GLY A 133 -25.46 1.61 1.32
CA GLY A 133 -25.39 0.80 0.12
C GLY A 133 -23.94 0.45 -0.23
N GLY A 134 -23.58 0.67 -1.50
CA GLY A 134 -22.21 0.53 -2.00
C GLY A 134 -21.34 1.76 -1.76
N ARG A 135 -20.21 1.81 -2.49
CA ARG A 135 -19.34 2.98 -2.58
C ARG A 135 -19.18 3.37 -4.05
N THR A 136 -19.36 4.65 -4.36
CA THR A 136 -19.20 5.18 -5.72
C THR A 136 -17.96 6.07 -5.79
N GLY A 137 -17.06 5.82 -6.74
CA GLY A 137 -15.85 6.62 -6.97
C GLY A 137 -14.55 5.82 -6.77
N PRO A 138 -13.38 6.41 -7.08
CA PRO A 138 -12.09 5.72 -6.96
C PRO A 138 -11.70 5.52 -5.47
N PRO A 139 -10.80 4.55 -5.17
CA PRO A 139 -10.22 4.39 -3.83
C PRO A 139 -9.68 5.71 -3.26
N GLY A 140 -9.83 5.92 -1.95
CA GLY A 140 -9.48 7.19 -1.29
C GLY A 140 -10.42 8.37 -1.58
N ARG A 141 -11.29 8.29 -2.60
CA ARG A 141 -12.26 9.34 -2.96
C ARG A 141 -13.67 8.81 -3.21
N ALA A 142 -13.99 7.66 -2.62
CA ALA A 142 -15.28 7.00 -2.80
C ALA A 142 -16.33 7.57 -1.84
N MET A 143 -17.49 7.95 -2.38
CA MET A 143 -18.66 8.37 -1.62
C MET A 143 -19.45 7.15 -1.14
N LEU A 144 -20.09 7.27 0.03
CA LEU A 144 -21.04 6.30 0.55
C LEU A 144 -22.37 6.44 -0.18
N GLU A 145 -22.93 5.34 -0.64
CA GLU A 145 -24.29 5.33 -1.17
C GLU A 145 -25.28 5.20 -0.02
N LEU A 146 -26.31 6.05 0.01
CA LEU A 146 -27.41 5.98 0.96
C LEU A 146 -28.64 5.50 0.21
N VAL A 147 -29.24 4.40 0.64
CA VAL A 147 -30.35 3.71 -0.06
C VAL A 147 -31.55 3.49 0.86
N VAL A 148 -32.65 2.97 0.31
CA VAL A 148 -33.88 2.58 1.05
C VAL A 148 -34.56 3.77 1.75
N GLY A 149 -34.55 4.93 1.10
CA GLY A 149 -35.30 6.10 1.55
C GLY A 149 -34.95 7.37 0.77
N GLU A 150 -35.69 8.43 1.04
CA GLU A 150 -35.56 9.70 0.33
C GLU A 150 -34.60 10.66 1.04
N VAL A 151 -33.59 11.13 0.30
CA VAL A 151 -32.77 12.27 0.70
C VAL A 151 -33.41 13.52 0.08
N ASN A 152 -34.01 14.39 0.90
CA ASN A 152 -34.68 15.59 0.41
C ASN A 152 -33.72 16.79 0.32
N PRO A 153 -33.98 17.76 -0.57
CA PRO A 153 -33.28 19.03 -0.60
C PRO A 153 -33.22 19.71 0.79
N GLY A 154 -32.03 20.19 1.13
CA GLY A 154 -31.73 20.81 2.43
C GLY A 154 -31.08 19.86 3.46
N LEU A 155 -31.21 18.53 3.30
CA LEU A 155 -30.44 17.58 4.13
C LEU A 155 -28.93 17.65 3.87
N SER A 156 -28.50 18.21 2.74
CA SER A 156 -27.09 18.42 2.40
C SER A 156 -26.31 19.13 3.50
N GLY A 157 -25.15 18.59 3.85
CA GLY A 157 -24.34 18.99 5.00
C GLY A 157 -24.75 18.36 6.33
N GLY A 158 -25.86 17.62 6.39
CA GLY A 158 -26.32 16.94 7.60
C GLY A 158 -25.49 15.68 7.95
N PRO A 159 -25.45 15.26 9.22
CA PRO A 159 -24.68 14.08 9.64
C PRO A 159 -25.39 12.77 9.29
N VAL A 160 -24.60 11.73 8.99
CA VAL A 160 -25.06 10.34 8.81
C VAL A 160 -24.52 9.48 9.96
N LEU A 161 -25.39 9.15 10.91
CA LEU A 161 -25.12 8.30 12.07
C LEU A 161 -25.24 6.82 11.71
N SER A 162 -24.18 6.04 11.96
CA SER A 162 -24.19 4.58 11.83
C SER A 162 -24.84 3.92 13.05
N HIS A 163 -25.87 3.09 12.84
CA HIS A 163 -26.51 2.34 13.93
C HIS A 163 -25.61 1.23 14.48
N ARG A 164 -24.54 0.87 13.74
CA ARG A 164 -23.57 -0.15 14.14
C ARG A 164 -22.44 0.43 15.00
N SER A 165 -21.93 1.61 14.66
CA SER A 165 -20.82 2.23 15.39
C SER A 165 -21.26 3.23 16.44
N GLY A 166 -22.46 3.80 16.28
CA GLY A 166 -22.91 4.93 17.08
C GLY A 166 -22.19 6.24 16.77
N GLY A 167 -21.36 6.27 15.72
CA GLY A 167 -20.66 7.47 15.25
C GLY A 167 -21.22 8.02 13.95
N VAL A 168 -20.94 9.29 13.68
CA VAL A 168 -21.23 9.94 12.40
C VAL A 168 -20.13 9.57 11.41
N ALA A 169 -20.50 8.81 10.38
CA ALA A 169 -19.55 8.24 9.43
C ALA A 169 -19.50 8.99 8.09
N ALA A 170 -20.54 9.77 7.78
CA ALA A 170 -20.59 10.56 6.55
C ALA A 170 -21.37 11.87 6.73
N VAL A 171 -21.24 12.76 5.74
CA VAL A 171 -22.00 13.99 5.58
C VAL A 171 -22.88 13.86 4.34
N VAL A 172 -24.19 14.10 4.47
CA VAL A 172 -25.14 14.02 3.34
C VAL A 172 -24.75 15.05 2.28
N LYS A 173 -24.68 14.63 1.01
CA LYS A 173 -24.29 15.50 -0.12
C LYS A 173 -25.47 15.90 -0.99
N ALA A 174 -26.08 14.94 -1.65
CA ALA A 174 -27.12 15.16 -2.66
C ALA A 174 -27.94 13.89 -2.90
N THR A 175 -29.10 14.07 -3.52
CA THR A 175 -30.02 13.01 -3.97
C THR A 175 -29.54 12.45 -5.32
N ARG A 176 -29.72 11.15 -5.55
CA ARG A 176 -29.31 10.48 -6.80
C ARG A 176 -30.14 10.88 -8.03
N GLN A 177 -31.40 11.24 -7.79
CA GLN A 177 -32.34 11.73 -8.79
C GLN A 177 -33.46 12.47 -8.04
N GLU A 178 -33.79 13.70 -8.47
CA GLU A 178 -34.87 14.50 -7.88
C GLU A 178 -36.20 13.72 -7.91
N ASP A 179 -36.98 13.80 -6.82
CA ASP A 179 -38.30 13.16 -6.66
C ASP A 179 -38.33 11.62 -6.81
N SER A 180 -37.26 10.91 -6.39
CA SER A 180 -37.21 9.44 -6.43
C SER A 180 -36.72 8.79 -5.12
N ALA A 181 -37.17 7.55 -4.87
CA ALA A 181 -36.71 6.70 -3.76
C ALA A 181 -35.31 6.08 -3.98
N MET A 182 -34.54 6.55 -4.97
CA MET A 182 -33.22 6.00 -5.35
C MET A 182 -32.08 6.36 -4.38
N GLY A 183 -32.39 7.10 -3.30
CA GLY A 183 -31.44 7.43 -2.25
C GLY A 183 -30.55 8.64 -2.56
N GLY A 184 -29.40 8.72 -1.89
CA GLY A 184 -28.45 9.83 -2.01
C GLY A 184 -27.00 9.42 -1.81
N TYR A 185 -26.11 10.41 -1.76
CA TYR A 185 -24.69 10.20 -1.49
C TYR A 185 -24.31 10.82 -0.14
N GLY A 186 -23.45 10.13 0.60
CA GLY A 186 -22.75 10.63 1.76
C GLY A 186 -21.26 10.74 1.49
N VAL A 187 -20.63 11.84 1.88
CA VAL A 187 -19.17 11.99 1.86
C VAL A 187 -18.63 11.43 3.18
N PRO A 188 -17.74 10.42 3.17
CA PRO A 188 -17.16 9.89 4.40
C PRO A 188 -16.43 10.98 5.19
N VAL A 189 -16.58 10.98 6.52
CA VAL A 189 -15.91 11.98 7.38
C VAL A 189 -14.39 11.84 7.37
N SER A 190 -13.85 10.68 6.98
CA SER A 190 -12.41 10.50 6.74
C SER A 190 -11.86 11.43 5.65
N ALA A 191 -12.70 11.86 4.70
CA ALA A 191 -12.33 12.81 3.65
C ALA A 191 -11.99 14.22 4.17
N LEU A 192 -12.24 14.51 5.46
CA LEU A 192 -11.73 15.72 6.13
C LEU A 192 -10.20 15.83 6.03
N ARG A 193 -9.48 14.71 5.89
CA ARG A 193 -8.02 14.69 5.68
C ARG A 193 -7.59 15.29 4.32
N LEU A 194 -8.53 15.68 3.47
CA LEU A 194 -8.26 16.37 2.20
C LEU A 194 -8.52 17.89 2.28
N LEU A 195 -8.92 18.40 3.45
CA LEU A 195 -9.01 19.84 3.71
C LEU A 195 -7.64 20.38 4.16
N ASP A 196 -7.59 21.68 4.44
CA ASP A 196 -6.40 22.32 5.01
C ASP A 196 -5.92 21.58 6.28
N PRO A 197 -4.64 21.14 6.34
CA PRO A 197 -4.13 20.37 7.46
C PRO A 197 -4.11 21.09 8.80
N ALA A 198 -3.99 22.43 8.83
CA ALA A 198 -3.98 23.17 10.08
C ALA A 198 -5.40 23.28 10.65
N ALA A 199 -6.38 23.59 9.81
CA ALA A 199 -7.80 23.57 10.15
C ALA A 199 -8.25 22.19 10.64
N TYR A 200 -7.89 21.13 9.90
CA TYR A 200 -8.18 19.74 10.28
C TYR A 200 -7.68 19.44 11.70
N ARG A 201 -6.38 19.63 11.96
CA ARG A 201 -5.76 19.36 13.27
C ARG A 201 -6.44 20.14 14.39
N ARG A 202 -6.71 21.43 14.17
CA ARG A 202 -7.37 22.29 15.16
C ARG A 202 -8.75 21.76 15.56
N VAL A 203 -9.57 21.39 14.58
CA VAL A 203 -10.93 20.89 14.83
C VAL A 203 -10.89 19.51 15.49
N LEU A 204 -10.06 18.59 15.00
CA LEU A 204 -10.00 17.23 15.54
C LEU A 204 -9.40 17.20 16.95
N ALA A 205 -8.42 18.04 17.25
CA ALA A 205 -7.92 18.20 18.63
C ALA A 205 -9.00 18.76 19.57
N ALA A 206 -9.87 19.66 19.09
CA ALA A 206 -11.00 20.18 19.87
C ALA A 206 -12.11 19.12 20.04
N HIS A 207 -12.37 18.31 19.01
CA HIS A 207 -13.29 17.17 19.04
C HIS A 207 -12.85 16.16 20.10
N ASP A 208 -11.59 15.72 20.04
CA ASP A 208 -11.08 14.68 20.95
C ASP A 208 -11.05 15.18 22.42
N ARG A 209 -10.71 16.45 22.66
CA ARG A 209 -10.81 17.08 23.99
C ARG A 209 -12.25 17.15 24.51
N PHE A 210 -13.21 17.49 23.65
CA PHE A 210 -14.63 17.53 24.04
C PHE A 210 -15.12 16.15 24.48
N HIS A 211 -14.87 15.11 23.68
CA HIS A 211 -15.33 13.75 23.99
C HIS A 211 -14.54 13.07 25.12
N ALA A 212 -13.38 13.60 25.48
CA ALA A 212 -12.69 13.22 26.71
C ALA A 212 -13.42 13.75 27.96
N ALA A 213 -14.00 14.95 27.88
CA ALA A 213 -14.68 15.63 28.98
C ALA A 213 -16.19 15.34 29.06
N ASP A 214 -16.86 15.15 27.93
CA ASP A 214 -18.29 14.83 27.82
C ASP A 214 -18.47 13.41 27.29
N ASP A 215 -19.02 12.56 28.13
CA ASP A 215 -19.20 11.14 27.82
C ASP A 215 -20.61 10.74 27.43
N ARG A 216 -21.53 11.69 27.25
CA ARG A 216 -22.93 11.39 26.93
C ARG A 216 -23.04 10.62 25.62
N TRP A 217 -22.32 11.06 24.59
CA TRP A 217 -22.31 10.37 23.30
C TRP A 217 -21.69 8.99 23.39
N ARG A 218 -20.54 8.89 24.07
CA ARG A 218 -19.82 7.62 24.33
C ARG A 218 -20.75 6.60 25.00
N THR A 219 -21.35 6.99 26.11
CA THR A 219 -22.21 6.14 26.94
C THR A 219 -23.37 5.57 26.13
N LEU A 220 -23.94 6.36 25.23
CA LEU A 220 -25.03 5.91 24.35
C LEU A 220 -24.55 5.01 23.22
N ALA A 221 -23.46 5.37 22.55
CA ALA A 221 -22.89 4.58 21.46
C ALA A 221 -22.40 3.20 21.92
N ASP A 222 -21.83 3.12 23.12
CA ASP A 222 -21.30 1.88 23.70
C ASP A 222 -22.40 0.93 24.20
N ALA A 223 -23.60 1.46 24.44
CA ALA A 223 -24.77 0.68 24.83
C ALA A 223 -25.56 0.11 23.64
N LEU A 224 -25.16 0.40 22.39
CA LEU A 224 -25.82 -0.15 21.20
C LEU A 224 -25.58 -1.66 21.07
N PRO A 225 -26.62 -2.46 20.79
CA PRO A 225 -26.47 -3.90 20.56
C PRO A 225 -25.72 -4.18 19.25
N SER A 226 -24.88 -5.22 19.22
CA SER A 226 -24.20 -5.63 17.98
C SER A 226 -25.20 -6.20 16.97
N ALA A 227 -25.07 -5.80 15.70
CA ALA A 227 -25.84 -6.35 14.59
C ALA A 227 -25.60 -7.87 14.37
N ASP A 228 -24.53 -8.43 14.96
CA ASP A 228 -24.17 -9.85 14.89
C ASP A 228 -24.87 -10.71 15.97
N ALA A 229 -25.72 -10.12 16.83
CA ALA A 229 -26.53 -10.89 17.76
C ALA A 229 -27.72 -11.50 16.98
N PRO A 230 -27.84 -12.83 16.88
CA PRO A 230 -29.04 -13.43 16.32
C PRO A 230 -30.24 -12.94 17.12
N TRP A 231 -31.33 -12.60 16.43
CA TRP A 231 -32.62 -12.30 17.02
C TRP A 231 -33.12 -13.50 17.82
N ALA A 232 -32.65 -13.67 19.05
CA ALA A 232 -33.22 -14.60 20.00
C ALA A 232 -34.48 -13.93 20.55
N GLU A 233 -35.64 -14.50 20.23
CA GLU A 233 -36.88 -14.11 20.91
C GLU A 233 -36.69 -14.18 22.43
N PRO A 234 -37.31 -13.27 23.20
CA PRO A 234 -37.14 -13.21 24.64
C PRO A 234 -37.83 -14.43 25.28
N HIS A 235 -37.07 -15.49 25.54
CA HIS A 235 -37.56 -16.60 26.36
C HIS A 235 -37.36 -16.23 27.84
N PRO A 236 -38.43 -16.13 28.65
CA PRO A 236 -38.27 -15.90 30.07
C PRO A 236 -37.81 -17.20 30.76
N ALA A 237 -36.96 -17.01 31.78
CA ALA A 237 -36.53 -17.94 32.81
C ALA A 237 -35.39 -18.92 32.49
N ALA A 238 -34.20 -18.63 33.04
CA ALA A 238 -33.53 -19.47 34.04
C ALA A 238 -32.29 -18.73 34.59
N GLY A 239 -32.21 -18.58 35.90
CA GLY A 239 -31.10 -17.93 36.59
C GLY A 239 -29.79 -18.72 36.47
N GLY A 240 -28.68 -17.96 36.36
CA GLY A 240 -27.31 -18.47 36.30
C GLY A 240 -26.46 -17.66 35.33
N GLU A 241 -26.03 -16.46 35.74
CA GLU A 241 -25.24 -15.55 34.89
C GLU A 241 -23.85 -16.10 34.57
N ARG A 242 -23.72 -16.74 33.40
CA ARG A 242 -22.50 -16.74 32.60
C ARG A 242 -22.83 -16.07 31.27
N LEU A 243 -22.07 -15.02 30.92
CA LEU A 243 -22.18 -14.38 29.61
C LEU A 243 -22.00 -15.43 28.52
N THR A 244 -22.88 -15.45 27.52
CA THR A 244 -22.71 -16.30 26.34
C THR A 244 -21.47 -15.86 25.57
N ALA A 245 -20.85 -16.74 24.77
CA ALA A 245 -19.70 -16.39 23.94
C ALA A 245 -19.97 -15.19 22.99
N ALA A 246 -21.23 -14.92 22.66
CA ALA A 246 -21.65 -13.72 21.93
C ALA A 246 -21.61 -12.46 22.82
N GLY A 247 -22.03 -12.57 24.08
CA GLY A 247 -21.91 -11.50 25.09
C GLY A 247 -20.46 -11.16 25.41
N GLU A 248 -19.57 -12.15 25.49
CA GLU A 248 -18.12 -11.93 25.68
C GLU A 248 -17.49 -11.17 24.48
N ARG A 249 -17.88 -11.52 23.24
CA ARG A 249 -17.41 -10.83 22.03
C ARG A 249 -17.93 -9.39 21.94
N LEU A 250 -19.18 -9.14 22.35
CA LEU A 250 -19.74 -7.80 22.41
C LEU A 250 -18.99 -6.95 23.45
N ALA A 251 -18.79 -7.49 24.66
CA ALA A 251 -18.04 -6.82 25.72
C ALA A 251 -16.60 -6.49 25.29
N ALA A 252 -15.93 -7.40 24.58
CA ALA A 252 -14.58 -7.17 24.05
C ALA A 252 -14.52 -6.00 23.04
N ARG A 253 -15.49 -5.90 22.12
CA ARG A 253 -15.57 -4.80 21.14
C ARG A 253 -15.96 -3.46 21.77
N VAL A 254 -16.83 -3.47 22.78
CA VAL A 254 -17.15 -2.26 23.55
C VAL A 254 -15.90 -1.78 24.31
N ALA A 255 -15.16 -2.70 24.94
CA ALA A 255 -13.89 -2.38 25.60
C ALA A 255 -12.83 -1.83 24.62
N GLU A 256 -12.80 -2.33 23.38
CA GLU A 256 -11.93 -1.84 22.30
C GLU A 256 -12.24 -0.39 21.92
N ARG A 257 -13.50 -0.07 21.63
CA ARG A 257 -13.92 1.31 21.29
C ARG A 257 -13.73 2.30 22.45
N VAL A 258 -13.92 1.85 23.69
CA VAL A 258 -13.65 2.67 24.88
C VAL A 258 -12.15 2.95 25.02
N ALA A 259 -11.30 1.95 24.76
CA ALA A 259 -9.85 2.10 24.81
C ALA A 259 -9.34 3.10 23.75
N ASP A 260 -9.82 3.00 22.50
CA ASP A 260 -9.43 3.89 21.40
C ASP A 260 -9.66 5.37 21.74
N ARG A 261 -10.83 5.69 22.27
CA ARG A 261 -11.20 7.08 22.62
C ARG A 261 -10.28 7.67 23.70
N ALA A 262 -9.88 6.87 24.69
CA ALA A 262 -8.96 7.31 25.74
C ALA A 262 -7.56 7.58 25.20
N PHE A 263 -7.09 6.79 24.22
CA PHE A 263 -5.83 7.07 23.54
C PHE A 263 -5.91 8.35 22.73
N LEU A 264 -6.98 8.55 21.94
CA LEU A 264 -7.16 9.76 21.14
C LEU A 264 -7.12 11.04 21.97
N ALA A 265 -7.74 11.04 23.15
CA ALA A 265 -7.68 12.17 24.08
C ALA A 265 -6.24 12.53 24.51
N LEU A 266 -5.42 11.52 24.86
CA LEU A 266 -4.02 11.74 25.22
C LEU A 266 -3.18 12.21 24.02
N LEU A 267 -3.45 11.67 22.84
CA LEU A 267 -2.74 12.06 21.61
C LEU A 267 -3.04 13.52 21.22
N ALA A 268 -4.25 14.01 21.49
CA ALA A 268 -4.66 15.39 21.20
C ALA A 268 -3.96 16.45 22.08
N GLU A 269 -3.31 16.06 23.18
CA GLU A 269 -2.53 16.96 24.03
C GLU A 269 -1.07 17.13 23.56
N LEU A 270 -0.62 16.33 22.60
CA LEU A 270 0.75 16.34 22.10
C LEU A 270 0.97 17.41 21.01
N PRO A 271 2.18 18.02 20.94
CA PRO A 271 2.49 19.00 19.89
C PRO A 271 2.46 18.34 18.50
N PRO A 272 2.04 19.04 17.44
CA PRO A 272 1.87 18.43 16.12
C PRO A 272 3.19 17.92 15.55
N ASP A 273 3.14 16.79 14.85
CA ASP A 273 4.25 16.21 14.09
C ASP A 273 4.21 16.64 12.62
N SER A 274 5.34 16.50 11.92
CA SER A 274 5.35 16.64 10.46
C SER A 274 4.68 15.42 9.80
N ALA A 275 4.22 15.56 8.56
CA ALA A 275 3.66 14.45 7.79
C ALA A 275 4.68 13.30 7.61
N ALA A 276 5.98 13.63 7.51
CA ALA A 276 7.05 12.65 7.44
C ALA A 276 7.20 11.86 8.74
N ASP A 277 7.13 12.54 9.89
CA ASP A 277 7.21 11.89 11.21
C ASP A 277 6.00 10.97 11.46
N LEU A 278 4.80 11.41 11.10
CA LEU A 278 3.57 10.62 11.21
C LEU A 278 3.64 9.36 10.33
N ARG A 279 4.09 9.51 9.08
CA ARG A 279 4.32 8.38 8.17
C ARG A 279 5.36 7.42 8.73
N ALA A 280 6.49 7.93 9.23
CA ALA A 280 7.54 7.09 9.81
C ALA A 280 7.03 6.35 11.05
N ALA A 281 6.25 7.01 11.90
CA ALA A 281 5.67 6.37 13.08
C ALA A 281 4.62 5.31 12.73
N PHE A 282 3.80 5.55 11.70
CA PHE A 282 2.88 4.56 11.16
C PHE A 282 3.63 3.31 10.68
N LEU A 283 4.67 3.48 9.85
CA LEU A 283 5.42 2.35 9.28
C LEU A 283 6.16 1.53 10.34
N ARG A 284 6.72 2.18 11.39
CA ARG A 284 7.40 1.48 12.50
C ARG A 284 6.48 0.61 13.34
N ALA A 285 5.22 1.02 13.47
CA ALA A 285 4.23 0.33 14.28
C ALA A 285 3.40 -0.68 13.47
N ALA A 286 3.26 -0.46 12.17
CA ALA A 286 2.52 -1.34 11.27
C ALA A 286 3.23 -2.70 11.09
N PRO A 287 2.47 -3.79 10.93
CA PRO A 287 3.03 -5.07 10.52
C PRO A 287 3.76 -4.96 9.16
N PRO A 288 4.83 -5.73 8.94
CA PRO A 288 5.50 -5.79 7.64
C PRO A 288 4.52 -6.09 6.50
N GLY A 289 4.66 -5.39 5.37
CA GLY A 289 3.78 -5.55 4.20
C GLY A 289 2.43 -4.82 4.31
N THR A 290 2.23 -4.01 5.34
CA THR A 290 1.04 -3.16 5.49
C THR A 290 0.97 -2.10 4.40
N PHE A 291 -0.17 -2.02 3.72
CA PHE A 291 -0.47 -0.93 2.79
C PHE A 291 -0.55 0.39 3.54
N GLU A 292 0.02 1.43 2.95
CA GLU A 292 -0.17 2.78 3.44
C GLU A 292 -1.64 3.23 3.34
N PRO A 293 -2.08 4.14 4.23
CA PRO A 293 -3.39 4.77 4.12
C PRO A 293 -3.60 5.46 2.77
N ASP A 294 -4.80 5.32 2.19
CA ASP A 294 -5.19 6.02 0.96
C ASP A 294 -5.31 7.54 1.14
N LEU A 295 -5.44 7.99 2.40
CA LEU A 295 -5.56 9.39 2.79
C LEU A 295 -4.29 9.86 3.51
N PRO A 296 -3.91 11.15 3.43
CA PRO A 296 -2.70 11.67 4.06
C PRO A 296 -2.81 11.65 5.58
N LEU A 297 -1.79 11.18 6.31
CA LEU A 297 -1.75 11.23 7.78
C LEU A 297 -1.46 12.67 8.22
N LEU A 298 -2.43 13.34 8.83
CA LEU A 298 -2.32 14.76 9.21
C LEU A 298 -2.16 14.95 10.72
N ASP A 299 -2.57 13.96 11.52
CA ASP A 299 -2.46 13.98 12.97
C ASP A 299 -2.12 12.58 13.54
N ARG A 300 -1.66 12.52 14.80
CA ARG A 300 -1.41 11.25 15.51
C ARG A 300 -2.68 10.42 15.67
N ARG A 301 -3.85 11.07 15.76
CA ARG A 301 -5.17 10.45 15.66
C ARG A 301 -5.29 9.57 14.42
N ASP A 302 -4.83 10.07 13.27
CA ASP A 302 -4.92 9.33 12.01
C ASP A 302 -4.04 8.09 12.04
N VAL A 303 -2.81 8.22 12.55
CA VAL A 303 -1.88 7.10 12.68
C VAL A 303 -2.49 6.02 13.57
N TYR A 304 -3.02 6.42 14.73
CA TYR A 304 -3.67 5.50 15.66
C TYR A 304 -4.86 4.78 15.02
N LEU A 305 -5.80 5.52 14.42
CA LEU A 305 -7.02 4.94 13.85
C LEU A 305 -6.74 4.04 12.64
N GLU A 306 -5.77 4.42 11.81
CA GLU A 306 -5.31 3.57 10.71
C GLU A 306 -4.72 2.26 11.26
N LEU A 307 -3.86 2.33 12.28
CA LEU A 307 -3.26 1.13 12.89
C LEU A 307 -4.29 0.25 13.59
N ALA A 308 -5.24 0.85 14.32
CA ALA A 308 -6.32 0.15 15.02
C ALA A 308 -7.28 -0.57 14.06
N ALA A 309 -7.50 -0.02 12.86
CA ALA A 309 -8.33 -0.64 11.83
C ALA A 309 -7.69 -1.86 11.16
N ARG A 310 -6.44 -2.22 11.49
CA ARG A 310 -5.68 -3.30 10.83
C ARG A 310 -5.76 -4.60 11.62
N ILE A 311 -5.71 -5.72 10.87
CA ILE A 311 -5.89 -7.07 11.40
C ILE A 311 -4.86 -7.36 12.51
N THR A 312 -5.36 -7.81 13.65
CA THR A 312 -4.60 -8.37 14.77
C THR A 312 -3.65 -9.46 14.29
N LEU A 313 -2.36 -9.32 14.61
CA LEU A 313 -1.40 -10.42 14.49
C LEU A 313 -1.76 -11.53 15.49
N ASP A 314 -1.76 -12.78 15.03
CA ASP A 314 -1.82 -13.95 15.92
C ASP A 314 -0.52 -14.04 16.76
N GLY A 315 -0.64 -14.39 18.05
CA GLY A 315 0.49 -14.59 18.97
C GLY A 315 0.75 -13.47 19.98
N ASP A 316 1.91 -13.51 20.65
CA ASP A 316 2.30 -12.60 21.76
C ASP A 316 2.70 -11.17 21.32
N HIS A 317 2.41 -10.80 20.08
CA HIS A 317 2.83 -9.50 19.53
C HIS A 317 1.84 -8.41 19.93
N LEU A 318 2.35 -7.19 20.16
CA LEU A 318 1.48 -6.03 20.36
C LEU A 318 0.65 -5.77 19.12
N THR A 319 -0.57 -5.31 19.34
CA THR A 319 -1.37 -4.77 18.25
C THR A 319 -0.72 -3.49 17.72
N PRO A 320 -0.88 -3.17 16.42
CA PRO A 320 -0.13 -2.09 15.78
C PRO A 320 -0.33 -0.72 16.46
N GLU A 321 -1.55 -0.41 16.88
CA GLU A 321 -1.89 0.82 17.58
C GLU A 321 -1.25 0.91 18.98
N LEU A 322 -1.16 -0.21 19.70
CA LEU A 322 -0.45 -0.27 20.99
C LEU A 322 1.07 -0.20 20.80
N ALA A 323 1.60 -0.77 19.72
CA ALA A 323 3.01 -0.65 19.36
C ALA A 323 3.38 0.81 19.06
N TYR A 324 2.51 1.54 18.36
CA TYR A 324 2.65 2.98 18.11
C TYR A 324 2.64 3.80 19.39
N CYS A 325 1.67 3.58 20.29
CA CYS A 325 1.63 4.30 21.55
C CYS A 325 2.83 3.96 22.46
N ALA A 326 3.30 2.70 22.46
CA ALA A 326 4.52 2.31 23.16
C ALA A 326 5.77 3.03 22.62
N ASP A 327 5.85 3.23 21.31
CA ASP A 327 6.94 4.00 20.68
C ASP A 327 6.87 5.48 21.03
N LEU A 328 5.67 6.07 21.08
CA LEU A 328 5.48 7.45 21.53
C LEU A 328 5.93 7.64 22.99
N VAL A 329 5.62 6.70 23.89
CA VAL A 329 6.10 6.78 25.29
C VAL A 329 7.63 6.90 25.36
N ARG A 330 8.36 6.34 24.40
CA ARG A 330 9.83 6.39 24.33
C ARG A 330 10.37 7.73 23.81
N THR A 331 9.61 8.41 22.95
CA THR A 331 10.04 9.69 22.36
C THR A 331 9.65 10.88 23.22
N LEU A 332 8.67 10.72 24.11
CA LEU A 332 8.21 11.78 25.01
C LEU A 332 9.11 11.97 26.25
N PRO A 333 9.14 13.17 26.85
CA PRO A 333 9.91 13.42 28.07
C PRO A 333 9.49 12.47 29.21
N ALA A 334 10.46 11.72 29.76
CA ALA A 334 10.20 10.63 30.72
C ALA A 334 9.43 11.03 31.98
N HIS A 335 9.51 12.30 32.40
CA HIS A 335 8.88 12.80 33.64
C HIS A 335 7.59 13.60 33.40
N GLY A 336 7.11 13.69 32.15
CA GLY A 336 5.87 14.39 31.83
C GLY A 336 4.62 13.67 32.35
N PRO A 337 3.59 14.38 32.84
CA PRO A 337 2.33 13.77 33.28
C PRO A 337 1.64 13.02 32.13
N LEU A 338 1.72 13.56 30.90
CA LEU A 338 1.17 12.96 29.69
C LEU A 338 1.89 11.65 29.30
N THR A 339 3.22 11.63 29.39
CA THR A 339 4.02 10.41 29.17
C THR A 339 3.63 9.30 30.13
N ARG A 340 3.44 9.63 31.42
CA ARG A 340 2.99 8.68 32.44
C ARG A 340 1.59 8.15 32.13
N ALA A 341 0.65 9.05 31.82
CA ALA A 341 -0.72 8.67 31.48
C ALA A 341 -0.79 7.75 30.25
N LEU A 342 -0.01 8.05 29.21
CA LEU A 342 0.08 7.21 28.02
C LEU A 342 0.73 5.85 28.33
N ARG A 343 1.83 5.83 29.10
CA ARG A 343 2.49 4.58 29.53
C ARG A 343 1.55 3.68 30.30
N ASP A 344 0.85 4.22 31.30
CA ASP A 344 -0.08 3.46 32.12
C ASP A 344 -1.22 2.91 31.27
N ARG A 345 -1.75 3.70 30.33
CA ARG A 345 -2.82 3.25 29.42
C ARG A 345 -2.37 2.12 28.50
N VAL A 346 -1.18 2.21 27.90
CA VAL A 346 -0.60 1.15 27.07
C VAL A 346 -0.46 -0.14 27.88
N LEU A 347 0.09 -0.06 29.09
CA LEU A 347 0.31 -1.24 29.94
C LEU A 347 -1.01 -1.88 30.41
N ILE A 348 -2.01 -1.07 30.79
CA ILE A 348 -3.33 -1.56 31.18
C ILE A 348 -3.97 -2.29 29.99
N ARG A 349 -4.01 -1.66 28.81
CA ARG A 349 -4.69 -2.24 27.65
C ARG A 349 -3.97 -3.48 27.11
N ALA A 350 -2.65 -3.46 27.10
CA ALA A 350 -1.86 -4.64 26.78
C ALA A 350 -2.08 -5.76 27.81
N GLY A 351 -2.21 -5.43 29.10
CA GLY A 351 -2.52 -6.40 30.15
C GLY A 351 -3.87 -7.08 29.97
N GLU A 352 -4.93 -6.31 29.67
CA GLU A 352 -6.27 -6.82 29.38
C GLU A 352 -6.31 -7.80 28.21
N THR A 353 -5.39 -7.65 27.26
CA THR A 353 -5.29 -8.47 26.05
C THR A 353 -4.18 -9.53 26.13
N GLY A 354 -3.60 -9.76 27.31
CA GLY A 354 -2.55 -10.77 27.53
C GLY A 354 -1.16 -10.42 26.99
N ARG A 355 -0.95 -9.16 26.58
CA ARG A 355 0.25 -8.65 25.89
C ARG A 355 1.12 -7.71 26.73
N GLY A 356 0.89 -7.64 28.05
CA GLY A 356 1.56 -6.69 28.96
C GLY A 356 3.09 -6.78 28.93
N GLU A 357 3.65 -7.98 28.82
CA GLU A 357 5.11 -8.15 28.77
C GLU A 357 5.69 -7.70 27.42
N ALA A 358 4.97 -7.88 26.32
CA ALA A 358 5.37 -7.33 25.02
C ALA A 358 5.35 -5.80 25.03
N ALA A 359 4.34 -5.17 25.66
CA ALA A 359 4.28 -3.72 25.87
C ALA A 359 5.49 -3.22 26.66
N ARG A 360 5.80 -3.88 27.78
CA ARG A 360 6.91 -3.47 28.65
C ARG A 360 8.26 -3.62 27.96
N ARG A 361 8.51 -4.75 27.28
CA ARG A 361 9.72 -4.94 26.45
C ARG A 361 9.87 -3.85 25.38
N ARG A 362 8.77 -3.46 24.72
CA ARG A 362 8.83 -2.40 23.70
C ARG A 362 9.11 -1.04 24.33
N ILE A 363 8.41 -0.67 25.41
CA ILE A 363 8.61 0.61 26.12
C ILE A 363 10.03 0.73 26.69
N ASP A 364 10.55 -0.35 27.27
CA ASP A 364 11.86 -0.34 27.94
C ASP A 364 13.03 -0.60 26.96
N SER A 365 12.74 -0.83 25.67
CA SER A 365 13.77 -0.93 24.64
C SER A 365 14.47 0.43 24.43
N THR A 366 15.78 0.38 24.16
CA THR A 366 16.72 1.51 24.08
C THR A 366 16.13 2.73 23.35
N PRO A 367 16.37 3.99 23.80
CA PRO A 367 15.68 5.17 23.27
C PRO A 367 15.74 5.29 21.74
N LEU A 368 14.64 5.77 21.14
CA LEU A 368 14.60 6.18 19.74
C LEU A 368 15.33 7.52 19.64
N THR A 369 16.63 7.51 19.34
CA THR A 369 17.39 8.74 19.07
C THR A 369 16.81 9.44 17.82
N PRO A 370 16.59 10.78 17.83
CA PRO A 370 16.29 11.52 16.61
C PRO A 370 17.38 11.27 15.56
N LEU A 371 16.96 11.08 14.30
CA LEU A 371 17.78 10.65 13.16
C LEU A 371 19.30 10.84 13.34
N ALA A 372 19.96 9.77 13.75
CA ALA A 372 21.32 9.43 13.38
C ALA A 372 21.37 7.90 13.28
N PRO A 373 21.88 7.33 12.18
CA PRO A 373 21.81 5.90 11.97
C PRO A 373 22.82 5.24 12.88
N THR A 374 22.40 4.42 13.85
CA THR A 374 23.18 3.26 14.28
C THR A 374 22.38 2.31 15.16
N THR A 375 22.09 1.15 14.55
CA THR A 375 22.29 -0.20 15.09
C THR A 375 22.13 -0.43 16.60
N THR A 376 21.11 -1.20 16.95
CA THR A 376 21.24 -2.20 18.02
C THR A 376 21.22 -3.60 17.41
N ALA A 377 22.24 -4.35 17.80
CA ALA A 377 22.69 -5.57 17.17
C ALA A 377 21.73 -6.76 17.40
N THR A 378 21.19 -7.30 16.32
CA THR A 378 21.61 -8.65 15.95
C THR A 378 22.87 -8.45 15.10
N THR A 379 23.93 -9.24 15.27
CA THR A 379 25.17 -9.12 14.47
C THR A 379 24.87 -9.44 13.00
N THR A 380 24.27 -8.48 12.31
CA THR A 380 24.00 -8.48 10.89
C THR A 380 24.36 -7.07 10.44
N ALA A 381 25.30 -6.95 9.51
CA ALA A 381 25.68 -5.66 8.95
C ALA A 381 24.42 -4.86 8.52
N PRO A 382 24.42 -3.52 8.63
CA PRO A 382 23.30 -2.71 8.17
C PRO A 382 22.92 -3.10 6.74
N PRO A 383 21.61 -3.20 6.44
CA PRO A 383 21.15 -3.66 5.13
C PRO A 383 21.71 -2.74 4.06
N ARG A 384 22.38 -3.35 3.07
CA ARG A 384 22.99 -2.61 1.96
C ARG A 384 21.90 -1.81 1.21
N PRO A 385 22.15 -0.55 0.84
CA PRO A 385 21.26 0.19 -0.04
C PRO A 385 21.11 -0.52 -1.39
N SER A 386 19.94 -0.36 -2.02
CA SER A 386 19.65 -0.98 -3.30
C SER A 386 18.74 -0.14 -4.18
N VAL A 387 18.81 -0.40 -5.47
CA VAL A 387 17.82 0.05 -6.46
C VAL A 387 16.97 -1.15 -6.83
N ILE A 388 15.66 -1.01 -6.63
CA ILE A 388 14.71 -2.09 -6.84
C ILE A 388 13.86 -1.78 -8.05
N GLY A 389 13.99 -2.57 -9.12
CA GLY A 389 13.17 -2.49 -10.32
C GLY A 389 12.11 -3.58 -10.33
N ARG A 390 10.84 -3.23 -10.56
CA ARG A 390 9.74 -4.19 -10.68
C ARG A 390 9.13 -4.16 -12.06
N VAL A 391 8.99 -5.33 -12.65
CA VAL A 391 8.10 -5.59 -13.78
C VAL A 391 6.93 -6.44 -13.28
N ARG A 392 5.69 -6.02 -13.55
CA ARG A 392 4.50 -6.82 -13.22
C ARG A 392 3.52 -6.87 -14.37
N HIS A 393 2.69 -7.91 -14.43
CA HIS A 393 1.55 -7.94 -15.36
C HIS A 393 0.57 -6.79 -15.10
N SER A 394 -0.07 -6.31 -16.17
CA SER A 394 -1.29 -5.51 -16.05
C SER A 394 -2.43 -6.37 -15.52
N LEU A 395 -3.28 -5.75 -14.70
CA LEU A 395 -4.51 -6.38 -14.22
C LEU A 395 -5.60 -6.45 -15.29
N ARG A 396 -5.54 -5.58 -16.31
CA ARG A 396 -6.49 -5.55 -17.42
C ARG A 396 -6.11 -6.57 -18.49
N ASP A 397 -4.81 -6.68 -18.76
CA ASP A 397 -4.26 -7.57 -19.76
C ASP A 397 -2.96 -8.21 -19.25
N ARG A 398 -3.00 -9.52 -18.99
CA ARG A 398 -1.85 -10.28 -18.51
C ARG A 398 -0.73 -10.42 -19.54
N THR A 399 -0.93 -10.03 -20.79
CA THR A 399 0.13 -9.96 -21.81
C THR A 399 0.86 -8.61 -21.82
N ARG A 400 0.38 -7.64 -21.03
CA ARG A 400 0.96 -6.31 -20.85
C ARG A 400 1.59 -6.18 -19.47
N TYR A 401 2.51 -5.24 -19.33
CA TYR A 401 3.34 -5.07 -18.15
C TYR A 401 3.44 -3.60 -17.71
N HIS A 402 3.72 -3.41 -16.43
CA HIS A 402 4.07 -2.12 -15.83
C HIS A 402 5.46 -2.19 -15.20
N VAL A 403 6.17 -1.08 -15.26
CA VAL A 403 7.51 -0.88 -14.70
C VAL A 403 7.45 0.15 -13.58
N MET A 404 8.17 -0.11 -12.50
CA MET A 404 8.34 0.82 -11.40
C MET A 404 9.71 0.61 -10.76
N VAL A 405 10.35 1.70 -10.32
CA VAL A 405 11.67 1.66 -9.67
C VAL A 405 11.59 2.36 -8.31
N TRP A 406 12.30 1.81 -7.32
CA TRP A 406 12.45 2.38 -5.98
C TRP A 406 13.93 2.44 -5.61
N GLN A 407 14.23 3.39 -4.73
CA GLN A 407 15.47 3.45 -3.97
C GLN A 407 15.20 2.88 -2.58
N PHE A 408 15.98 1.90 -2.16
CA PHE A 408 15.94 1.31 -0.82
C PHE A 408 17.22 1.70 -0.10
N ARG A 409 17.10 2.38 1.04
CA ARG A 409 18.25 2.70 1.91
C ARG A 409 18.18 1.90 3.20
N SER A 410 16.96 1.76 3.74
CA SER A 410 16.65 0.88 4.85
C SER A 410 15.23 0.32 4.71
N PRO A 411 14.82 -0.65 5.56
CA PRO A 411 13.43 -1.10 5.63
C PRO A 411 12.42 0.04 5.89
N GLU A 412 12.86 1.14 6.50
CA GLU A 412 12.07 2.33 6.81
C GLU A 412 12.14 3.40 5.71
N GLU A 413 13.16 3.37 4.85
CA GLU A 413 13.43 4.36 3.81
C GLU A 413 13.43 3.71 2.43
N ILE A 414 12.22 3.53 1.89
CA ILE A 414 11.97 3.00 0.56
C ILE A 414 11.20 4.05 -0.24
N VAL A 415 11.86 4.67 -1.22
CA VAL A 415 11.36 5.84 -1.93
C VAL A 415 11.10 5.47 -3.40
N PRO A 416 9.88 5.71 -3.94
CA PRO A 416 9.64 5.51 -5.36
C PRO A 416 10.45 6.53 -6.17
N ALA A 417 11.16 6.05 -7.20
CA ALA A 417 11.93 6.89 -8.11
C ALA A 417 11.04 7.73 -9.05
N GLY A 418 9.76 7.34 -9.20
CA GLY A 418 8.79 7.99 -10.07
C GLY A 418 7.42 7.30 -10.01
N ALA A 419 6.52 7.71 -10.90
CA ALA A 419 5.22 7.05 -11.08
C ALA A 419 5.38 5.72 -11.83
N GLU A 420 4.45 4.79 -11.59
CA GLU A 420 4.42 3.52 -12.33
C GLU A 420 4.09 3.78 -13.80
N SER A 421 4.74 3.03 -14.70
CA SER A 421 4.57 3.21 -16.14
C SER A 421 3.14 2.92 -16.62
N ALA A 422 2.80 3.39 -17.82
CA ALA A 422 1.66 2.87 -18.57
C ALA A 422 1.84 1.39 -18.93
N GLU A 423 0.81 0.77 -19.51
CA GLU A 423 0.86 -0.62 -19.98
C GLU A 423 1.81 -0.76 -21.18
N LEU A 424 2.76 -1.70 -21.11
CA LEU A 424 3.81 -1.95 -22.10
C LEU A 424 3.85 -3.42 -22.52
N THR A 425 4.43 -3.75 -23.68
CA THR A 425 4.84 -5.14 -23.95
C THR A 425 6.05 -5.53 -23.08
N LEU A 426 6.33 -6.82 -22.92
CA LEU A 426 7.50 -7.25 -22.12
C LEU A 426 8.82 -6.63 -22.63
N PRO A 427 9.15 -6.64 -23.94
CA PRO A 427 10.38 -6.01 -24.43
C PRO A 427 10.44 -4.51 -24.18
N GLN A 428 9.28 -3.81 -24.26
CA GLN A 428 9.21 -2.38 -23.94
C GLN A 428 9.40 -2.13 -22.43
N ALA A 429 8.82 -2.97 -21.58
CA ALA A 429 8.98 -2.89 -20.13
C ALA A 429 10.43 -3.13 -19.70
N LEU A 430 11.12 -4.13 -20.27
CA LEU A 430 12.52 -4.40 -19.98
C LEU A 430 13.44 -3.27 -20.45
N ARG A 431 13.16 -2.68 -21.62
CA ARG A 431 13.89 -1.50 -22.12
C ARG A 431 13.72 -0.30 -21.20
N LEU A 432 12.47 0.03 -20.83
CA LEU A 432 12.20 1.13 -19.92
C LEU A 432 12.84 0.90 -18.54
N LEU A 433 12.84 -0.34 -18.05
CA LEU A 433 13.54 -0.69 -16.82
C LEU A 433 15.05 -0.39 -16.94
N GLY A 434 15.68 -0.80 -18.05
CA GLY A 434 17.09 -0.47 -18.33
C GLY A 434 17.37 1.03 -18.39
N GLU A 435 16.46 1.84 -18.95
CA GLU A 435 16.56 3.31 -19.00
C GLU A 435 16.41 3.96 -17.61
N LEU A 436 15.55 3.39 -16.74
CA LEU A 436 15.27 3.95 -15.42
C LEU A 436 16.32 3.59 -14.37
N LEU A 437 17.10 2.52 -14.53
CA LEU A 437 18.04 2.05 -13.50
C LEU A 437 19.26 2.97 -13.28
N PRO A 438 20.01 3.43 -14.31
CA PRO A 438 21.24 4.21 -14.14
C PRO A 438 21.13 5.44 -13.25
N PRO A 439 20.17 6.37 -13.47
CA PRO A 439 20.09 7.57 -12.65
C PRO A 439 19.78 7.26 -11.17
N GLN A 440 19.11 6.14 -10.89
CA GLN A 440 18.77 5.73 -9.54
C GLN A 440 19.97 5.07 -8.84
N ILE A 441 20.75 4.28 -9.58
CA ILE A 441 22.00 3.70 -9.09
C ILE A 441 22.96 4.83 -8.69
N GLU A 442 23.17 5.79 -9.59
CA GLU A 442 24.04 6.95 -9.35
C GLU A 442 23.57 7.78 -8.15
N THR A 443 22.25 8.00 -8.02
CA THR A 443 21.68 8.71 -6.86
C THR A 443 21.94 7.99 -5.55
N VAL A 444 21.66 6.68 -5.49
CA VAL A 444 21.88 5.88 -4.29
C VAL A 444 23.36 5.86 -3.90
N GLU A 445 24.25 5.64 -4.85
CA GLU A 445 25.70 5.61 -4.59
C GLU A 445 26.27 6.97 -4.19
N ALA A 446 25.77 8.07 -4.78
CA ALA A 446 26.16 9.42 -4.40
C ALA A 446 25.75 9.75 -2.95
N LEU A 447 24.55 9.35 -2.54
CA LEU A 447 24.08 9.56 -1.17
C LEU A 447 24.89 8.75 -0.15
N GLU A 448 25.23 7.50 -0.46
CA GLU A 448 26.11 6.68 0.40
C GLU A 448 27.52 7.26 0.55
N ALA A 449 28.06 7.84 -0.52
CA ALA A 449 29.35 8.51 -0.48
C ALA A 449 29.34 9.74 0.45
N LEU A 450 28.21 10.46 0.54
CA LEU A 450 28.02 11.58 1.46
C LEU A 450 27.90 11.13 2.92
N ASP A 451 27.35 9.95 3.18
CA ASP A 451 27.23 9.36 4.52
C ASP A 451 28.54 8.77 5.07
N GLY A 452 29.67 9.02 4.38
CA GLY A 452 31.02 8.72 4.90
C GLY A 452 31.39 7.24 4.86
N THR A 453 30.64 6.40 4.14
CA THR A 453 30.93 4.96 3.96
C THR A 453 31.48 4.72 2.54
N PRO A 454 32.80 4.89 2.31
CA PRO A 454 33.35 4.76 0.96
C PRO A 454 33.23 3.33 0.41
N GLY A 455 32.75 3.21 -0.84
CA GLY A 455 33.12 2.12 -1.74
C GLY A 455 32.19 0.90 -1.87
N ARG A 456 30.93 0.93 -1.39
CA ARG A 456 29.98 -0.16 -1.67
C ARG A 456 29.06 0.21 -2.82
N THR A 457 29.28 -0.40 -3.99
CA THR A 457 28.31 -0.29 -5.10
C THR A 457 26.93 -0.79 -4.68
N ALA A 458 25.90 -0.13 -5.20
CA ALA A 458 24.51 -0.42 -4.88
C ALA A 458 24.14 -1.86 -5.30
N LEU A 459 23.28 -2.50 -4.51
CA LEU A 459 22.63 -3.75 -4.92
C LEU A 459 21.51 -3.40 -5.92
N VAL A 460 21.40 -4.15 -7.00
CA VAL A 460 20.32 -4.03 -7.98
C VAL A 460 19.41 -5.24 -7.85
N GLU A 461 18.16 -5.00 -7.49
CA GLU A 461 17.15 -6.03 -7.25
C GLU A 461 16.06 -5.96 -8.32
N LEU A 462 15.89 -7.03 -9.08
CA LEU A 462 14.88 -7.09 -10.13
C LEU A 462 13.74 -8.01 -9.72
N ILE A 463 12.57 -7.44 -9.41
CA ILE A 463 11.33 -8.17 -9.15
C ILE A 463 10.64 -8.43 -10.48
N LEU A 464 10.63 -9.69 -10.92
CA LEU A 464 10.29 -10.06 -12.28
C LEU A 464 9.20 -11.14 -12.35
N PRO A 465 8.31 -11.09 -13.35
CA PRO A 465 7.43 -12.21 -13.65
C PRO A 465 8.26 -13.39 -14.15
N HIS A 466 7.72 -14.60 -14.02
CA HIS A 466 8.42 -15.86 -14.29
C HIS A 466 9.09 -15.90 -15.67
N GLU A 467 8.38 -15.48 -16.71
CA GLU A 467 8.82 -15.45 -18.11
C GLU A 467 10.00 -14.51 -18.38
N ALA A 468 10.28 -13.56 -17.47
CA ALA A 468 11.36 -12.61 -17.60
C ALA A 468 12.56 -12.95 -16.70
N LEU A 469 12.53 -14.04 -15.93
CA LEU A 469 13.59 -14.35 -14.97
C LEU A 469 14.93 -14.73 -15.62
N ASP A 470 14.90 -15.26 -16.84
CA ASP A 470 16.09 -15.83 -17.50
C ASP A 470 16.66 -14.96 -18.63
N GLU A 471 16.43 -13.65 -18.54
CA GLU A 471 16.99 -12.64 -19.45
C GLU A 471 18.44 -12.26 -19.06
N ASP A 472 19.13 -11.61 -19.98
CA ASP A 472 20.57 -11.35 -19.96
C ASP A 472 20.93 -10.11 -19.11
N TYR A 473 20.30 -9.93 -17.95
CA TYR A 473 20.43 -8.73 -17.12
C TYR A 473 21.88 -8.43 -16.69
N ALA A 474 22.69 -9.46 -16.47
CA ALA A 474 24.09 -9.30 -16.09
C ALA A 474 24.92 -8.64 -17.20
N ASP A 475 24.52 -8.83 -18.46
CA ASP A 475 25.21 -8.34 -19.66
C ASP A 475 24.68 -6.98 -20.13
N TRP A 476 23.68 -6.43 -19.45
CA TRP A 476 23.10 -5.11 -19.77
C TRP A 476 24.16 -4.02 -19.72
N ARG A 477 24.32 -3.31 -20.85
CA ARG A 477 25.18 -2.13 -20.98
C ARG A 477 24.32 -0.88 -20.82
N LEU A 478 24.16 -0.46 -19.56
CA LEU A 478 23.27 0.67 -19.23
C LEU A 478 23.92 2.04 -19.39
N TRP A 479 25.24 2.08 -19.56
CA TRP A 479 26.05 3.29 -19.77
C TRP A 479 26.69 3.20 -21.17
N PRO A 480 26.01 3.70 -22.23
CA PRO A 480 26.48 3.56 -23.61
C PRO A 480 27.89 4.12 -23.84
N GLU A 481 28.30 5.11 -23.07
CA GLU A 481 29.62 5.74 -23.09
C GLU A 481 30.75 4.86 -22.53
N LEU A 482 30.42 3.76 -21.87
CA LEU A 482 31.38 2.86 -21.22
C LEU A 482 31.15 1.42 -21.71
N GLU A 483 31.58 1.14 -22.95
CA GLU A 483 31.25 -0.10 -23.66
C GLU A 483 31.70 -1.40 -22.97
N TRP A 484 32.71 -1.35 -22.10
CA TRP A 484 33.18 -2.48 -21.29
C TRP A 484 32.41 -2.64 -19.95
N TRP A 485 31.43 -1.79 -19.68
CA TRP A 485 30.69 -1.76 -18.42
C TRP A 485 29.36 -2.50 -18.55
N THR A 486 29.28 -3.70 -17.96
CA THR A 486 28.01 -4.43 -17.81
C THR A 486 27.47 -4.35 -16.38
N LEU A 487 26.15 -4.39 -16.24
CA LEU A 487 25.46 -4.27 -14.97
C LEU A 487 25.94 -5.31 -13.95
N GLY A 488 25.97 -6.59 -14.33
CA GLY A 488 26.24 -7.70 -13.42
C GLY A 488 27.70 -7.84 -12.99
N ARG A 489 28.65 -7.23 -13.71
CA ARG A 489 30.08 -7.20 -13.34
C ARG A 489 30.40 -6.07 -12.36
N LYS A 490 29.57 -5.02 -12.33
CA LYS A 490 29.87 -3.77 -11.61
C LYS A 490 28.95 -3.56 -10.43
N HIS A 491 27.73 -4.07 -10.52
CA HIS A 491 26.75 -4.04 -9.46
C HIS A 491 26.38 -5.45 -9.04
N ARG A 492 26.09 -5.61 -7.75
CA ARG A 492 25.55 -6.85 -7.22
C ARG A 492 24.13 -6.95 -7.77
N LEU A 493 23.85 -7.97 -8.57
CA LEU A 493 22.58 -8.12 -9.26
C LEU A 493 21.87 -9.39 -8.81
N VAL A 494 20.63 -9.23 -8.35
CA VAL A 494 19.76 -10.32 -7.90
C VAL A 494 18.40 -10.23 -8.58
N VAL A 495 17.78 -11.39 -8.83
CA VAL A 495 16.38 -11.47 -9.26
C VAL A 495 15.49 -11.94 -8.12
N ARG A 496 14.24 -11.48 -8.12
CA ARG A 496 13.23 -11.80 -7.11
C ARG A 496 11.92 -12.18 -7.81
N PRO A 497 11.20 -13.19 -7.31
CA PRO A 497 9.96 -13.63 -7.94
C PRO A 497 8.83 -12.64 -7.67
N LEU A 498 8.14 -12.21 -8.74
CA LEU A 498 6.97 -11.35 -8.63
C LEU A 498 5.85 -11.97 -7.77
N GLU A 499 5.72 -13.30 -7.78
CA GLU A 499 4.70 -14.03 -7.04
C GLU A 499 4.77 -13.75 -5.53
N ARG A 500 5.97 -13.74 -4.93
CA ARG A 500 6.14 -13.43 -3.50
C ARG A 500 5.91 -11.95 -3.21
N HIS A 501 6.25 -11.08 -4.16
CA HIS A 501 5.92 -9.67 -4.01
C HIS A 501 4.40 -9.46 -3.97
N GLN A 502 3.61 -10.20 -4.77
CA GLN A 502 2.16 -10.03 -4.87
C GLN A 502 1.35 -10.80 -3.83
N GLU A 503 1.85 -11.94 -3.35
CA GLU A 503 1.02 -12.92 -2.64
C GLU A 503 1.45 -13.17 -1.17
N PRO A 504 0.87 -12.45 -0.19
CA PRO A 504 1.30 -12.53 1.21
C PRO A 504 1.23 -13.93 1.85
N ARG A 505 0.34 -14.82 1.40
CA ARG A 505 0.27 -16.20 1.93
C ARG A 505 1.57 -17.00 1.71
N LEU A 506 2.44 -16.56 0.80
CA LEU A 506 3.73 -17.20 0.53
C LEU A 506 4.83 -16.78 1.52
N HIS A 507 4.57 -15.81 2.41
CA HIS A 507 5.61 -15.17 3.22
C HIS A 507 6.02 -15.98 4.45
N HIS A 508 5.08 -16.67 5.09
CA HIS A 508 5.38 -17.47 6.28
C HIS A 508 6.45 -18.56 6.04
N PRO A 509 6.32 -19.45 5.04
CA PRO A 509 7.36 -20.45 4.79
C PRO A 509 8.68 -19.83 4.34
N TRP A 510 8.62 -18.68 3.66
CA TRP A 510 9.80 -17.93 3.20
C TRP A 510 10.63 -17.37 4.35
N LEU A 511 9.99 -16.67 5.31
CA LEU A 511 10.64 -16.15 6.51
C LEU A 511 11.33 -17.27 7.31
N LYS A 512 10.63 -18.40 7.47
CA LYS A 512 11.16 -19.56 8.20
C LYS A 512 12.45 -20.10 7.57
N ARG A 513 12.45 -20.33 6.24
CA ARG A 513 13.61 -20.86 5.53
C ARG A 513 14.75 -19.85 5.41
N TRP A 514 14.43 -18.56 5.30
CA TRP A 514 15.43 -17.50 5.36
C TRP A 514 16.24 -17.63 6.64
N THR A 515 15.58 -17.62 7.80
CA THR A 515 16.22 -17.74 9.12
C THR A 515 17.09 -19.00 9.23
N GLN A 516 16.61 -20.15 8.74
CA GLN A 516 17.36 -21.41 8.77
C GLN A 516 18.66 -21.39 7.93
N LEU A 517 18.75 -20.50 6.94
CA LEU A 517 19.92 -20.36 6.09
C LEU A 517 21.02 -19.46 6.71
N ALA A 518 20.78 -18.80 7.85
CA ALA A 518 21.74 -17.88 8.47
C ALA A 518 23.09 -18.56 8.78
N ASP A 519 23.02 -19.74 9.43
CA ASP A 519 24.20 -20.38 10.03
C ASP A 519 24.88 -21.41 9.09
N ARG A 520 24.35 -21.63 7.89
CA ARG A 520 24.83 -22.67 6.96
C ARG A 520 25.41 -22.06 5.69
N PRO A 521 26.67 -22.38 5.32
CA PRO A 521 27.24 -21.91 4.07
C PRO A 521 26.57 -22.61 2.86
N LEU A 522 26.52 -21.90 1.73
CA LEU A 522 25.73 -22.32 0.57
C LEU A 522 26.27 -23.57 -0.11
N ASP A 523 27.57 -23.83 -0.10
CA ASP A 523 28.14 -25.08 -0.64
C ASP A 523 27.52 -26.33 0.01
N ARG A 524 27.17 -26.23 1.30
CA ARG A 524 26.50 -27.30 2.05
C ARG A 524 24.98 -27.25 1.94
N ALA A 525 24.39 -26.08 1.74
CA ALA A 525 22.94 -25.90 1.69
C ALA A 525 22.35 -26.19 0.31
N LEU A 526 23.13 -25.97 -0.76
CA LEU A 526 22.67 -26.14 -2.14
C LEU A 526 22.34 -27.60 -2.45
N VAL A 527 21.15 -27.82 -3.01
CA VAL A 527 20.71 -29.12 -3.54
C VAL A 527 20.25 -29.00 -4.98
N CYS A 528 20.45 -30.06 -5.77
CA CYS A 528 20.08 -30.05 -7.19
C CYS A 528 18.59 -30.30 -7.38
N VAL A 529 17.99 -29.54 -8.31
CA VAL A 529 16.69 -29.82 -8.91
C VAL A 529 16.86 -29.92 -10.41
N CYS A 530 16.65 -31.12 -10.97
CA CYS A 530 16.81 -31.39 -12.39
C CYS A 530 15.48 -31.59 -13.12
N GLY A 531 14.35 -31.59 -12.40
CA GLY A 531 13.00 -31.69 -12.99
C GLY A 531 12.70 -33.07 -13.59
N ARG A 532 13.30 -34.14 -13.05
CA ARG A 532 13.15 -35.53 -13.53
C ARG A 532 12.61 -36.48 -12.46
N GLY A 533 12.17 -37.66 -12.89
CA GLY A 533 11.64 -38.68 -11.98
C GLY A 533 10.44 -38.17 -11.18
N ARG A 534 10.46 -38.35 -9.85
CA ARG A 534 9.37 -37.84 -8.98
C ARG A 534 9.35 -36.32 -8.89
N GLN A 535 10.44 -35.62 -9.22
CA GLN A 535 10.48 -34.15 -9.22
C GLN A 535 9.59 -33.53 -10.31
N GLN A 536 9.14 -34.31 -11.30
CA GLN A 536 8.16 -33.84 -12.29
C GLN A 536 6.76 -33.64 -11.69
N ARG A 537 6.50 -34.20 -10.50
CA ARG A 537 5.20 -34.11 -9.83
C ARG A 537 5.23 -33.00 -8.79
N PRO A 538 4.44 -31.91 -8.94
CA PRO A 538 4.40 -30.80 -7.99
C PRO A 538 4.16 -31.24 -6.54
N GLN A 539 3.24 -32.17 -6.35
CA GLN A 539 2.86 -32.68 -5.04
C GLN A 539 4.02 -33.42 -4.35
N ALA A 540 4.86 -34.10 -5.13
CA ALA A 540 6.03 -34.79 -4.58
C ALA A 540 7.13 -33.80 -4.19
N LEU A 541 7.34 -32.75 -4.99
CA LEU A 541 8.27 -31.66 -4.64
C LEU A 541 7.82 -30.89 -3.41
N ASP A 542 6.55 -30.51 -3.33
CA ASP A 542 6.00 -29.81 -2.17
C ASP A 542 6.11 -30.69 -0.91
N ALA A 543 5.75 -31.97 -0.99
CA ALA A 543 5.95 -32.92 0.11
C ALA A 543 7.42 -33.05 0.52
N ALA A 544 8.35 -33.07 -0.43
CA ALA A 544 9.78 -33.10 -0.14
C ALA A 544 10.24 -31.84 0.60
N PHE A 545 9.80 -30.65 0.18
CA PHE A 545 10.11 -29.40 0.87
C PHE A 545 9.46 -29.34 2.27
N ASN A 546 8.23 -29.83 2.43
CA ASN A 546 7.54 -29.85 3.72
C ASN A 546 8.15 -30.83 4.72
N THR A 547 8.69 -31.96 4.24
CA THR A 547 9.36 -32.97 5.09
C THR A 547 10.83 -32.66 5.37
N ALA A 548 11.42 -31.70 4.65
CA ALA A 548 12.80 -31.26 4.80
C ALA A 548 12.86 -29.71 4.88
N PRO A 549 12.47 -29.11 6.02
CA PRO A 549 12.46 -27.66 6.20
C PRO A 549 13.85 -27.03 6.04
N GLU A 550 14.93 -27.77 6.31
CA GLU A 550 16.33 -27.34 6.15
C GLU A 550 16.76 -27.05 4.71
N LEU A 551 15.98 -27.48 3.70
CA LEU A 551 16.23 -27.16 2.30
C LEU A 551 15.91 -25.69 2.04
N ALA A 552 16.91 -24.83 1.92
CA ALA A 552 16.72 -23.39 1.72
C ALA A 552 17.50 -22.78 0.54
N ALA A 553 18.30 -23.59 -0.17
CA ALA A 553 19.04 -23.15 -1.36
C ALA A 553 19.01 -24.23 -2.45
N LEU A 554 18.74 -23.85 -3.70
CA LEU A 554 18.66 -24.77 -4.84
C LEU A 554 19.64 -24.38 -5.95
N ALA A 555 20.20 -25.40 -6.61
CA ALA A 555 20.82 -25.28 -7.92
C ALA A 555 19.91 -25.96 -8.95
N LEU A 556 19.36 -25.21 -9.89
CA LEU A 556 18.57 -25.79 -10.98
C LEU A 556 19.52 -26.29 -12.07
N ALA A 557 19.26 -27.48 -12.61
CA ALA A 557 20.08 -28.05 -13.68
C ALA A 557 19.91 -27.36 -15.05
N GLY A 558 19.03 -26.35 -15.12
CA GLY A 558 18.79 -25.55 -16.30
C GLY A 558 17.86 -24.37 -16.01
N ALA A 559 17.62 -23.56 -17.02
CA ALA A 559 16.80 -22.37 -16.95
C ALA A 559 15.32 -22.70 -16.72
N PRO A 560 14.62 -21.99 -15.82
CA PRO A 560 13.21 -22.24 -15.53
C PRO A 560 12.29 -21.56 -16.56
N ARG A 561 12.57 -21.60 -17.87
CA ARG A 561 11.76 -20.94 -18.92
C ARG A 561 10.47 -21.69 -19.28
N GLY A 562 10.47 -23.01 -19.13
CA GLY A 562 9.34 -23.88 -19.52
C GLY A 562 9.43 -25.29 -18.93
N GLY A 563 8.40 -26.10 -19.21
CA GLY A 563 8.39 -27.52 -18.84
C GLY A 563 8.45 -27.81 -17.33
N THR A 564 9.17 -28.87 -16.96
CA THR A 564 9.21 -29.40 -15.59
C THR A 564 10.02 -28.53 -14.63
N LEU A 565 11.08 -27.85 -15.10
CA LEU A 565 11.87 -26.94 -14.27
C LEU A 565 11.11 -25.65 -13.93
N ALA A 566 10.32 -25.10 -14.87
CA ALA A 566 9.42 -23.98 -14.57
C ALA A 566 8.38 -24.35 -13.48
N GLN A 567 7.89 -25.59 -13.50
CA GLN A 567 6.99 -26.09 -12.47
C GLN A 567 7.70 -26.28 -11.12
N ALA A 568 8.91 -26.86 -11.13
CA ALA A 568 9.71 -27.04 -9.93
C ALA A 568 10.10 -25.70 -9.28
N PHE A 569 10.44 -24.70 -10.09
CA PHE A 569 10.67 -23.31 -9.66
C PHE A 569 9.45 -22.75 -8.92
N ARG A 570 8.25 -22.83 -9.51
CA ARG A 570 7.02 -22.31 -8.89
C ARG A 570 6.70 -22.99 -7.57
N VAL A 571 6.87 -24.32 -7.48
CA VAL A 571 6.71 -25.05 -6.22
C VAL A 571 7.73 -24.56 -5.19
N ALA A 572 9.01 -24.46 -5.56
CA ALA A 572 10.06 -23.98 -4.65
C ALA A 572 9.82 -22.54 -4.17
N VAL A 573 9.33 -21.65 -5.04
CA VAL A 573 8.93 -20.29 -4.67
C VAL A 573 7.81 -20.32 -3.63
N ALA A 574 6.75 -21.10 -3.89
CA ALA A 574 5.60 -21.23 -3.00
C ALA A 574 5.95 -21.90 -1.65
N SER A 575 6.84 -22.88 -1.65
CA SER A 575 7.33 -23.57 -0.45
C SER A 575 8.38 -22.75 0.33
N GLY A 576 8.70 -21.53 -0.10
CA GLY A 576 9.49 -20.56 0.64
C GLY A 576 11.01 -20.61 0.44
N ILE A 577 11.53 -21.28 -0.59
CA ILE A 577 12.98 -21.37 -0.86
C ILE A 577 13.56 -19.98 -1.22
N PRO A 578 14.42 -19.37 -0.40
CA PRO A 578 14.86 -17.99 -0.63
C PRO A 578 16.01 -17.80 -1.64
N VAL A 579 16.81 -18.84 -1.90
CA VAL A 579 17.98 -18.75 -2.78
C VAL A 579 17.93 -19.83 -3.86
N MET A 580 18.06 -19.43 -5.13
CA MET A 580 18.20 -20.36 -6.25
C MET A 580 19.25 -19.84 -7.24
N LEU A 581 20.01 -20.77 -7.84
CA LEU A 581 20.96 -20.47 -8.91
C LEU A 581 20.72 -21.38 -10.10
N TRP A 582 20.92 -20.85 -11.31
CA TRP A 582 20.90 -21.63 -12.54
C TRP A 582 21.77 -20.95 -13.61
N GLU A 583 22.10 -21.72 -14.64
CA GLU A 583 22.79 -21.22 -15.83
C GLU A 583 21.79 -20.73 -16.88
N ARG A 584 21.99 -19.51 -17.35
CA ARG A 584 21.08 -18.82 -18.28
C ARG A 584 21.00 -19.52 -19.64
N GLY A 585 19.79 -19.74 -20.12
CA GLY A 585 19.51 -20.30 -21.45
C GLY A 585 19.94 -21.75 -21.64
N THR A 586 20.31 -22.45 -20.57
CA THR A 586 20.74 -23.86 -20.62
C THR A 586 19.57 -24.77 -20.27
N ASP A 587 19.22 -25.71 -21.15
CA ASP A 587 18.29 -26.78 -20.82
C ASP A 587 19.01 -27.93 -20.08
N PRO A 588 18.33 -28.65 -19.17
CA PRO A 588 18.94 -29.77 -18.47
C PRO A 588 19.36 -30.88 -19.44
N ARG A 589 20.60 -31.38 -19.32
CA ARG A 589 21.23 -32.28 -20.30
C ARG A 589 20.49 -33.61 -20.43
N PRO A 590 20.19 -34.12 -21.63
CA PRO A 590 19.52 -35.41 -21.74
C PRO A 590 20.31 -36.51 -21.03
N LEU A 591 19.64 -37.30 -20.19
CA LEU A 591 20.18 -38.51 -19.55
C LEU A 591 19.40 -39.71 -20.04
N ALA A 592 20.03 -40.89 -19.97
CA ALA A 592 19.33 -42.14 -20.26
C ALA A 592 18.11 -42.32 -19.31
N PRO A 593 16.98 -42.87 -19.80
CA PRO A 593 15.70 -42.90 -19.06
C PRO A 593 15.74 -43.64 -17.72
N ASP A 594 16.63 -44.62 -17.61
CA ASP A 594 16.85 -45.50 -16.46
C ASP A 594 17.72 -44.85 -15.36
N VAL A 595 18.64 -43.95 -15.73
CA VAL A 595 19.58 -43.29 -14.82
C VAL A 595 18.88 -42.44 -13.73
N CYS A 596 17.72 -41.84 -14.03
CA CYS A 596 16.97 -41.01 -13.08
C CYS A 596 15.71 -41.68 -12.50
N ALA A 597 15.35 -42.91 -12.92
CA ALA A 597 14.07 -43.53 -12.61
C ALA A 597 13.94 -43.97 -11.14
N THR A 598 15.05 -44.29 -10.46
CA THR A 598 15.07 -44.84 -9.10
C THR A 598 15.72 -43.92 -8.05
N GLY A 599 16.57 -42.96 -8.46
CA GLY A 599 17.38 -42.14 -7.55
C GLY A 599 16.94 -40.68 -7.32
N CYS A 600 16.29 -40.02 -8.29
CA CYS A 600 15.90 -38.61 -8.17
C CYS A 600 14.51 -38.43 -7.52
N THR A 601 14.36 -38.93 -6.29
CA THR A 601 13.06 -38.94 -5.58
C THR A 601 12.69 -37.59 -4.96
N ALA A 602 13.67 -36.83 -4.47
CA ALA A 602 13.51 -35.53 -3.83
C ALA A 602 14.80 -34.69 -3.96
N PRO A 603 14.73 -33.34 -3.94
CA PRO A 603 15.92 -32.50 -3.89
C PRO A 603 16.78 -32.85 -2.67
N GLY A 604 18.09 -33.03 -2.88
CA GLY A 604 19.06 -33.26 -1.80
C GLY A 604 19.15 -34.68 -1.23
N ARG A 605 18.34 -35.64 -1.71
CA ARG A 605 18.33 -37.04 -1.20
C ARG A 605 19.03 -38.05 -2.14
N GLY A 606 20.08 -37.62 -2.82
CA GLY A 606 20.93 -38.45 -3.70
C GLY A 606 21.87 -37.61 -4.57
N ASP A 607 22.93 -38.22 -5.10
CA ASP A 607 23.80 -37.56 -6.08
C ASP A 607 23.12 -37.53 -7.44
N CYS A 608 22.88 -36.33 -7.97
CA CYS A 608 22.31 -36.18 -9.29
C CYS A 608 23.41 -36.42 -10.35
N PRO A 609 23.19 -37.33 -11.32
CA PRO A 609 24.16 -37.56 -12.40
C PRO A 609 24.42 -36.30 -13.25
N ASP A 610 23.40 -35.46 -13.45
CA ASP A 610 23.50 -34.14 -14.10
C ASP A 610 24.03 -33.04 -13.15
N GLY A 611 24.60 -33.43 -12.00
CA GLY A 611 25.02 -32.53 -10.92
C GLY A 611 26.25 -31.68 -11.23
N ARG A 612 26.69 -31.56 -12.50
CA ARG A 612 27.88 -30.76 -12.86
C ARG A 612 27.72 -29.31 -12.44
N PHE A 613 26.60 -28.68 -12.77
CA PHE A 613 26.33 -27.30 -12.35
C PHE A 613 26.28 -27.16 -10.82
N LEU A 614 25.67 -28.12 -10.11
CA LEU A 614 25.69 -28.15 -8.65
C LEU A 614 27.13 -28.24 -8.10
N ARG A 615 27.98 -29.11 -8.65
CA ARG A 615 29.39 -29.27 -8.23
C ARG A 615 30.16 -27.97 -8.45
N ALA A 616 30.05 -27.37 -9.64
CA ALA A 616 30.66 -26.10 -9.96
C ALA A 616 30.16 -24.97 -9.04
N ALA A 617 28.85 -24.89 -8.80
CA ALA A 617 28.25 -23.90 -7.90
C ALA A 617 28.71 -24.07 -6.44
N ARG A 618 28.77 -25.31 -5.94
CA ARG A 618 29.30 -25.59 -4.59
C ARG A 618 30.76 -25.20 -4.46
N LYS A 619 31.60 -25.55 -5.45
CA LYS A 619 33.01 -25.15 -5.49
C LYS A 619 33.16 -23.63 -5.47
N ALA A 620 32.42 -22.93 -6.32
CA ALA A 620 32.46 -21.48 -6.45
C ALA A 620 31.95 -20.71 -5.21
N LEU A 621 31.04 -21.32 -4.44
CA LEU A 621 30.39 -20.74 -3.25
C LEU A 621 30.90 -21.34 -1.92
N THR A 622 32.08 -21.97 -1.94
CA THR A 622 32.70 -22.57 -0.74
C THR A 622 32.83 -21.54 0.37
N GLY A 623 32.20 -21.79 1.52
CA GLY A 623 32.26 -20.89 2.68
C GLY A 623 31.43 -19.61 2.55
N THR A 624 30.68 -19.43 1.46
CA THR A 624 29.83 -18.26 1.25
C THR A 624 28.50 -18.41 1.99
N HIS A 625 28.19 -17.49 2.88
CA HIS A 625 26.90 -17.40 3.58
C HIS A 625 25.88 -16.59 2.77
N ARG A 626 24.58 -16.76 3.08
CA ARG A 626 23.46 -16.18 2.31
C ARG A 626 23.59 -14.68 2.03
N ASP A 627 24.11 -13.90 2.98
CA ASP A 627 24.19 -12.43 2.88
C ASP A 627 25.36 -11.97 1.99
N ALA A 628 26.36 -12.85 1.77
CA ALA A 628 27.55 -12.59 0.94
C ALA A 628 27.42 -13.14 -0.50
N VAL A 629 26.34 -13.86 -0.82
CA VAL A 629 26.16 -14.48 -2.13
C VAL A 629 26.11 -13.45 -3.27
N PRO A 630 25.38 -12.31 -3.16
CA PRO A 630 25.36 -11.33 -4.24
C PRO A 630 26.75 -10.76 -4.55
N ASP A 631 27.58 -10.56 -3.51
CA ASP A 631 28.98 -10.15 -3.66
C ASP A 631 29.79 -11.23 -4.39
N ARG A 632 29.71 -12.49 -3.94
CA ARG A 632 30.47 -13.59 -4.54
C ARG A 632 30.11 -13.83 -6.01
N ILE A 633 28.82 -13.71 -6.38
CA ILE A 633 28.41 -13.85 -7.79
C ILE A 633 28.95 -12.69 -8.65
N CYS A 634 29.01 -11.47 -8.10
CA CYS A 634 29.63 -10.33 -8.79
C CYS A 634 31.13 -10.57 -9.04
N ASP A 635 31.84 -11.12 -8.04
CA ASP A 635 33.26 -11.47 -8.19
C ASP A 635 33.46 -12.56 -9.25
N LEU A 636 32.66 -13.64 -9.20
CA LEU A 636 32.72 -14.73 -10.17
C LEU A 636 32.50 -14.25 -11.62
N ARG A 637 31.66 -13.23 -11.83
CA ARG A 637 31.47 -12.62 -13.16
C ARG A 637 32.72 -11.89 -13.66
N ASN A 638 33.46 -11.24 -12.76
CA ASN A 638 34.74 -10.61 -13.12
C ASN A 638 35.85 -11.65 -13.31
N GLU A 639 35.90 -12.67 -12.46
CA GLU A 639 36.82 -13.82 -12.62
C GLU A 639 36.60 -14.52 -13.96
N ALA A 640 35.35 -14.62 -14.43
CA ALA A 640 35.02 -15.23 -15.71
C ALA A 640 35.60 -14.46 -16.91
N GLU A 641 35.60 -13.13 -16.87
CA GLU A 641 36.21 -12.31 -17.92
C GLU A 641 37.73 -12.52 -17.99
N LEU A 642 38.38 -12.66 -16.83
CA LEU A 642 39.83 -12.86 -16.75
C LEU A 642 40.27 -14.25 -17.27
N TYR A 643 39.32 -15.14 -17.53
CA TYR A 643 39.58 -16.51 -17.96
C TYR A 643 39.69 -16.65 -19.49
N GLU A 644 39.21 -15.68 -20.27
CA GLU A 644 39.41 -15.64 -21.72
C GLU A 644 40.70 -14.88 -22.07
N ASP A 645 41.86 -15.56 -21.96
CA ASP A 645 43.12 -15.24 -22.67
C ASP A 645 44.23 -16.27 -22.34
N SER A 646 43.99 -17.57 -22.56
CA SER A 646 45.08 -18.56 -22.64
C SER A 646 45.15 -19.15 -24.05
N PRO A 647 46.00 -18.60 -24.94
CA PRO A 647 46.16 -19.09 -26.30
C PRO A 647 47.14 -20.27 -26.31
N ASP A 648 46.73 -21.43 -25.79
CA ASP A 648 47.54 -22.66 -25.90
C ASP A 648 46.66 -23.90 -26.02
N THR A 649 46.09 -24.10 -27.22
CA THR A 649 45.92 -25.44 -27.85
C THR A 649 45.42 -25.24 -29.29
N ASN A 650 46.28 -24.74 -30.17
CA ASN A 650 46.18 -25.04 -31.60
C ASN A 650 47.51 -24.75 -32.29
N SER A 651 48.51 -25.58 -31.99
CA SER A 651 49.76 -25.64 -32.74
C SER A 651 50.01 -27.08 -33.18
N GLY A 652 49.90 -27.29 -34.50
CA GLY A 652 50.38 -28.48 -35.22
C GLY A 652 49.57 -29.76 -35.00
N THR A 653 49.54 -30.75 -35.88
CA THR A 653 50.07 -30.99 -37.23
C THR A 653 49.39 -32.31 -37.65
N THR A 654 49.08 -32.48 -38.92
CA THR A 654 48.68 -33.78 -39.49
C THR A 654 49.77 -34.86 -39.31
N LEU A 655 49.49 -36.00 -38.69
CA LEU A 655 49.82 -37.37 -39.17
C LEU A 655 49.36 -38.50 -38.20
N ASP A 656 48.68 -39.50 -38.79
CA ASP A 656 48.76 -40.96 -38.61
C ASP A 656 48.42 -41.75 -37.31
N THR A 657 47.39 -42.58 -37.49
CA THR A 657 47.18 -44.02 -37.15
C THR A 657 47.11 -44.54 -35.72
N ASP A 658 45.96 -45.21 -35.47
CA ASP A 658 45.73 -46.45 -34.72
C ASP A 658 46.49 -46.71 -33.42
N THR A 659 45.77 -46.70 -32.29
CA THR A 659 45.70 -47.86 -31.37
C THR A 659 44.59 -47.70 -30.33
N ASP A 660 43.74 -48.72 -30.24
CA ASP A 660 42.82 -48.96 -29.13
C ASP A 660 43.56 -49.00 -27.79
N THR A 661 43.08 -48.24 -26.80
CA THR A 661 43.18 -48.60 -25.38
C THR A 661 42.09 -47.89 -24.58
N ASP A 662 41.14 -48.68 -24.07
CA ASP A 662 40.20 -48.31 -23.03
C ASP A 662 40.94 -47.67 -21.84
N THR A 663 40.70 -46.38 -21.65
CA THR A 663 40.92 -45.71 -20.37
C THR A 663 39.82 -44.68 -20.19
N ASP A 664 38.88 -44.97 -19.27
CA ASP A 664 38.02 -43.98 -18.64
C ASP A 664 38.92 -42.98 -17.89
N SER A 665 39.39 -41.98 -18.62
CA SER A 665 39.91 -40.75 -18.06
C SER A 665 38.87 -39.67 -18.32
N ASP A 666 38.07 -39.37 -17.29
CA ASP A 666 37.41 -38.07 -17.11
C ASP A 666 38.51 -37.00 -17.25
N SER A 667 38.76 -36.56 -18.49
CA SER A 667 39.62 -35.43 -18.76
C SER A 667 38.86 -34.20 -18.27
N ASP A 668 39.11 -33.83 -17.02
CA ASP A 668 38.76 -32.55 -16.39
C ASP A 668 39.37 -31.42 -17.23
N SER A 669 38.69 -31.10 -18.34
CA SER A 669 38.81 -29.79 -18.99
C SER A 669 38.48 -28.77 -17.90
N PRO A 670 39.33 -27.75 -17.67
CA PRO A 670 39.17 -26.90 -16.50
C PRO A 670 37.78 -26.27 -16.55
N ASP A 671 36.96 -26.56 -15.53
CA ASP A 671 35.57 -26.14 -15.48
C ASP A 671 35.49 -24.63 -15.73
N ALA A 672 34.84 -24.24 -16.82
CA ALA A 672 34.63 -22.84 -17.17
C ALA A 672 34.11 -22.08 -15.95
N PRO A 673 34.61 -20.87 -15.68
CA PRO A 673 34.21 -20.09 -14.51
C PRO A 673 32.70 -19.85 -14.53
N LEU A 674 32.06 -20.18 -13.41
CA LEU A 674 30.60 -20.17 -13.28
C LEU A 674 29.97 -18.81 -13.65
N GLY A 675 30.67 -17.70 -13.43
CA GLY A 675 30.08 -16.37 -13.31
C GLY A 675 29.36 -15.81 -14.52
N GLY A 676 29.86 -16.03 -15.74
CA GLY A 676 29.43 -15.28 -16.93
C GLY A 676 27.93 -15.40 -17.28
N ARG A 677 27.28 -16.52 -16.93
CA ARG A 677 25.89 -16.82 -17.30
C ARG A 677 24.99 -17.16 -16.11
N VAL A 678 25.43 -16.91 -14.88
CA VAL A 678 24.65 -17.27 -13.68
C VAL A 678 23.58 -16.23 -13.40
N VAL A 679 22.35 -16.74 -13.23
CA VAL A 679 21.26 -16.01 -12.61
C VAL A 679 21.16 -16.40 -11.15
N LEU A 680 21.09 -15.39 -10.28
CA LEU A 680 20.95 -15.54 -8.85
C LEU A 680 19.57 -15.03 -8.44
N LEU A 681 18.68 -15.94 -8.07
CA LEU A 681 17.51 -15.59 -7.27
C LEU A 681 17.96 -15.50 -5.81
N TRP A 682 17.81 -14.31 -5.24
CA TRP A 682 18.11 -14.04 -3.84
C TRP A 682 17.03 -13.12 -3.31
N ASP A 683 16.24 -13.63 -2.37
CA ASP A 683 15.01 -13.00 -1.93
C ASP A 683 15.00 -12.85 -0.41
N ASP A 684 15.50 -11.70 0.05
CA ASP A 684 15.57 -11.35 1.48
C ASP A 684 14.25 -10.69 1.95
N PRO A 685 13.59 -11.27 2.97
CA PRO A 685 12.35 -10.74 3.51
C PRO A 685 12.47 -9.41 4.24
N ALA A 686 13.68 -8.96 4.61
CA ALA A 686 13.88 -7.62 5.15
C ALA A 686 13.76 -6.52 4.07
N ARG A 687 13.92 -6.89 2.80
CA ARG A 687 13.91 -5.97 1.65
C ARG A 687 12.53 -5.88 0.99
N GLN A 688 11.47 -5.98 1.77
CA GLN A 688 10.12 -5.91 1.22
C GLN A 688 9.77 -4.48 0.83
N LEU A 689 9.49 -4.26 -0.45
CA LEU A 689 8.91 -3.00 -0.91
C LEU A 689 7.52 -2.79 -0.27
N PRO A 690 7.16 -1.54 0.10
CA PRO A 690 5.79 -1.20 0.40
C PRO A 690 4.93 -1.54 -0.82
N ARG A 691 3.95 -2.40 -0.62
CA ARG A 691 2.97 -2.66 -1.67
C ARG A 691 2.15 -1.39 -1.83
N THR A 692 2.25 -0.73 -2.97
CA THR A 692 1.26 0.28 -3.33
C THR A 692 -0.07 -0.43 -3.56
N ARG A 693 -1.16 0.04 -2.93
CA ARG A 693 -2.49 -0.32 -3.42
C ARG A 693 -2.54 0.17 -4.86
N LEU A 694 -2.85 -0.74 -5.77
CA LEU A 694 -3.07 -0.39 -7.16
C LEU A 694 -4.15 0.70 -7.20
N ALA A 695 -3.75 1.93 -7.49
CA ALA A 695 -4.71 2.89 -7.97
C ALA A 695 -5.29 2.28 -9.26
N PRO A 696 -6.62 2.12 -9.41
CA PRO A 696 -7.16 2.02 -10.76
C PRO A 696 -6.67 3.26 -11.48
N ALA A 697 -5.85 3.08 -12.52
CA ALA A 697 -5.32 4.18 -13.29
C ALA A 697 -6.48 5.09 -13.66
N THR A 698 -6.34 6.37 -13.28
CA THR A 698 -7.18 7.46 -13.72
C THR A 698 -7.41 7.24 -15.20
N VAL A 699 -8.67 7.10 -15.62
CA VAL A 699 -9.01 7.22 -17.03
C VAL A 699 -8.58 8.63 -17.37
N VAL A 700 -7.39 8.77 -17.96
CA VAL A 700 -7.06 9.96 -18.73
C VAL A 700 -8.18 10.01 -19.75
N PRO A 701 -9.08 11.01 -19.70
CA PRO A 701 -10.05 11.16 -20.77
C PRO A 701 -9.22 11.19 -22.05
N ALA A 702 -9.54 10.29 -22.98
CA ALA A 702 -8.86 10.18 -24.25
C ALA A 702 -8.55 11.59 -24.72
N ALA A 703 -7.25 11.91 -24.82
CA ALA A 703 -6.81 13.19 -25.32
C ALA A 703 -7.65 13.47 -26.56
N ALA A 704 -8.41 14.56 -26.51
CA ALA A 704 -9.18 15.02 -27.64
C ALA A 704 -8.26 14.89 -28.84
N THR A 705 -8.63 14.03 -29.77
CA THR A 705 -7.92 13.77 -31.02
C THR A 705 -7.51 15.14 -31.54
N VAL A 706 -6.21 15.42 -31.51
CA VAL A 706 -5.67 16.57 -32.22
C VAL A 706 -6.20 16.40 -33.65
N PRO A 707 -7.03 17.33 -34.17
CA PRO A 707 -7.48 17.20 -35.53
C PRO A 707 -6.23 17.12 -36.40
N ALA A 708 -6.18 16.10 -37.26
CA ALA A 708 -5.13 15.94 -38.24
C ALA A 708 -4.81 17.31 -38.87
N PRO A 709 -3.53 17.66 -39.08
CA PRO A 709 -3.18 18.92 -39.71
C PRO A 709 -3.96 19.01 -41.01
N THR A 710 -4.83 20.01 -41.08
CA THR A 710 -5.64 20.32 -42.25
C THR A 710 -4.71 20.38 -43.43
N ALA A 711 -4.94 19.49 -44.41
CA ALA A 711 -4.27 19.57 -45.70
C ALA A 711 -4.36 21.02 -46.20
N ALA A 712 -3.21 21.57 -46.57
CA ALA A 712 -3.10 22.91 -47.12
C ALA A 712 -4.15 23.10 -48.23
N PRO A 713 -4.89 24.23 -48.25
CA PRO A 713 -5.78 24.51 -49.36
C PRO A 713 -4.95 24.63 -50.64
N ALA A 714 -5.37 23.90 -51.66
CA ALA A 714 -4.82 24.02 -53.01
C ALA A 714 -4.89 25.48 -53.48
N PRO A 715 -3.87 26.00 -54.18
CA PRO A 715 -3.87 27.38 -54.64
C PRO A 715 -4.96 27.59 -55.70
N THR A 716 -5.92 28.46 -55.39
CA THR A 716 -6.91 28.97 -56.33
C THR A 716 -6.18 29.82 -57.38
N PRO A 717 -6.48 29.67 -58.69
CA PRO A 717 -5.77 30.38 -59.74
C PRO A 717 -6.07 31.88 -59.72
N VAL A 718 -5.02 32.68 -59.89
CA VAL A 718 -5.03 34.13 -60.08
C VAL A 718 -5.75 34.48 -61.39
N PRO A 719 -6.81 35.31 -61.37
CA PRO A 719 -7.22 36.07 -62.55
C PRO A 719 -6.55 37.45 -62.53
N THR A 720 -5.90 37.79 -63.64
CA THR A 720 -5.24 39.07 -63.94
C THR A 720 -6.24 40.24 -64.02
N PRO A 721 -5.76 41.51 -63.90
CA PRO A 721 -6.55 42.63 -63.38
C PRO A 721 -7.48 43.29 -64.40
N THR A 722 -8.53 43.88 -63.83
CA THR A 722 -9.57 44.69 -64.48
C THR A 722 -9.01 45.98 -65.08
N ALA A 723 -9.49 46.36 -66.28
CA ALA A 723 -9.49 47.74 -66.74
C ALA A 723 -10.90 48.33 -66.57
N ALA A 724 -10.96 49.47 -65.88
CA ALA A 724 -12.15 50.30 -65.61
C ALA A 724 -12.78 50.86 -66.91
N PRO A 725 -13.99 51.48 -66.92
CA PRO A 725 -14.18 52.82 -66.33
C PRO A 725 -15.58 53.16 -65.73
N THR A 726 -15.54 53.98 -64.66
CA THR A 726 -16.30 55.23 -64.33
C THR A 726 -17.85 55.32 -64.44
N PRO A 727 -18.53 56.34 -63.85
CA PRO A 727 -19.53 56.08 -62.80
C PRO A 727 -20.87 56.84 -62.97
N ALA A 728 -21.69 56.76 -61.90
CA ALA A 728 -22.93 57.50 -61.55
C ALA A 728 -24.26 56.85 -61.98
N PRO A 729 -25.41 57.10 -61.31
CA PRO A 729 -25.70 58.02 -60.18
C PRO A 729 -26.47 57.38 -58.99
N ALA A 730 -26.99 58.26 -58.12
CA ALA A 730 -27.50 58.11 -56.75
C ALA A 730 -28.96 57.55 -56.59
N PRO A 731 -29.52 57.45 -55.36
CA PRO A 731 -30.56 56.48 -54.95
C PRO A 731 -32.01 57.01 -54.97
N ALA A 732 -32.99 56.09 -54.92
CA ALA A 732 -34.40 56.36 -54.57
C ALA A 732 -35.11 55.03 -54.21
N THR A 733 -35.49 54.82 -52.94
CA THR A 733 -36.85 54.94 -52.34
C THR A 733 -37.82 53.77 -52.58
N GLU A 734 -38.34 53.28 -51.43
CA GLU A 734 -39.73 52.88 -51.14
C GLU A 734 -40.44 51.78 -51.97
N GLY A 735 -41.08 50.86 -51.25
CA GLY A 735 -42.12 50.01 -51.82
C GLY A 735 -42.51 48.81 -50.97
N LEU A 736 -43.61 48.95 -50.23
CA LEU A 736 -44.30 47.98 -49.36
C LEU A 736 -45.01 46.85 -50.18
N PRO A 737 -45.72 45.88 -49.57
CA PRO A 737 -45.55 44.44 -49.76
C PRO A 737 -46.67 43.80 -50.61
N ARG A 738 -46.51 42.50 -50.90
CA ARG A 738 -47.59 41.49 -50.84
C ARG A 738 -47.02 40.09 -50.77
#